data_AF-A0A9X4QSH0-F1
#
_entry.id   AF-A0A9X4QSH0-F1
#
_cell.length_a   1.000
_cell.length_b   1.000
_cell.length_c   1.000
_cell.angle_alpha   90.00
_cell.angle_beta   90.00
_cell.angle_gamma   90.00
#
_symmetry.space_group_name_H-M   'P 1'
#
loop_
_entity.id
_entity.type
_entity.pdbx_description
1 polymer ?
#
loop_
_entity_poly.entity_id
_entity_poly.type
_entity_poly.pdbx_seq_one_letter_code
_entity_poly.pdbx_strand_id
1 'polypeptide(L)'
;MVYAGISWRELEPVKGEFDWAGIEEKYQFAYWASLGKKINLRIVMDTPTSDPAHKDIPDWLYDELVEAAGSADGAGKWYDSSEIGAGFAPNYNLPVLLEAHERMIGALAARYDEDPRIAYVQIGSLGHWGEFHNYPEPLSGKFPNVAVSDRYVQHYLDGFKHKLLGMRKPFPIAAASGLGLFNDVFGDKGSTESWLSWIRDGWSDIGLYIEPGESAAEAQAASKMPDFWKTSFSGGEFTSGNPLLSLADGSIVESLREARLSHTSWLGPSAPADYEVGKGGITQDIQENMDTFRKTIGYRYVLNAVKHDGEAAAGDQIEVKTQWTNKGVAPFYYDWPVAVALADADGRVVASSVTKASGVDIRGWLPGDYEATLPLDIPTGLASGEYRVLVGILDPDTGKPGIKLAIEGDRGDDWSALDTIRIAGTAVPTSPPGSPQPTPAADEVQQVASLPAPAGGKSTVAIAAGKTEVRVPADAAFGLGESLVFADGGFSLELHPGVLKQLAALRAAGGWQGGELYVVRRPGVEAAAKTLSAASTATAVYRQAGDAYELELGVRSAAGVKKPLHQFDEGLKLTLKLAEGADRALAGIYAMPGVGVPDYVGGEAKGDVVTATVNHFSVYAVLVFDRIYDDVPAGHWAAGGIKSLSAKHIVQGVGNNRFEPLRAVTRAEFATMLVQAAGLAATADAPAFPDIPAEAYYAFAVRAAAALGILRGRDDGRFGPSDPITRQEAAVMLLRAYEAAHPGEAVPASTLDGSAFVEAGQIAPWAEQAALFAIDRGLLNGLPGVGLAPAGIVSRAQAAAMLARWLSI
;
A
#
# COMPACT_ATOMS: atom_id res chain seq x y z
N MET A 1 5.17 -10.23 -1.71
CA MET A 1 5.01 -11.28 -2.73
C MET A 1 3.56 -11.67 -2.77
N VAL A 2 3.12 -12.31 -3.85
CA VAL A 2 1.76 -12.84 -4.02
C VAL A 2 1.82 -14.29 -4.49
N TYR A 3 0.74 -15.04 -4.32
CA TYR A 3 0.66 -16.46 -4.68
C TYR A 3 -0.24 -16.68 -5.90
N ALA A 4 0.17 -17.57 -6.79
CA ALA A 4 -0.65 -18.03 -7.92
C ALA A 4 -0.60 -19.57 -8.00
N GLY A 5 -1.68 -20.20 -7.53
CA GLY A 5 -1.88 -21.65 -7.60
C GLY A 5 -2.70 -22.00 -8.84
N ILE A 6 -2.04 -22.54 -9.85
CA ILE A 6 -2.56 -22.78 -11.20
C ILE A 6 -2.84 -24.28 -11.37
N SER A 7 -4.06 -24.66 -11.75
CA SER A 7 -4.32 -26.05 -12.13
C SER A 7 -3.80 -26.33 -13.53
N TRP A 8 -3.37 -27.57 -13.80
CA TRP A 8 -2.93 -27.94 -15.16
C TRP A 8 -4.08 -27.81 -16.17
N ARG A 9 -5.32 -28.11 -15.76
CA ARG A 9 -6.53 -27.92 -16.58
C ARG A 9 -6.65 -26.49 -17.11
N GLU A 10 -6.40 -25.49 -16.27
CA GLU A 10 -6.46 -24.08 -16.66
C GLU A 10 -5.27 -23.68 -17.54
N LEU A 11 -4.09 -24.24 -17.26
CA LEU A 11 -2.87 -23.91 -17.96
C LEU A 11 -2.84 -24.46 -19.40
N GLU A 12 -3.27 -25.70 -19.61
CA GLU A 12 -3.21 -26.41 -20.90
C GLU A 12 -4.59 -27.05 -21.21
N PRO A 13 -5.63 -26.23 -21.47
CA PRO A 13 -6.99 -26.72 -21.68
C PRO A 13 -7.10 -27.62 -22.93
N VAL A 14 -6.25 -27.39 -23.93
CA VAL A 14 -6.10 -28.22 -25.13
C VAL A 14 -4.64 -28.69 -25.21
N LYS A 15 -4.42 -29.96 -25.55
CA LYS A 15 -3.08 -30.56 -25.58
C LYS A 15 -2.12 -29.74 -26.45
N GLY A 16 -1.05 -29.22 -25.84
CA GLY A 16 -0.04 -28.39 -26.48
C GLY A 16 -0.40 -26.90 -26.65
N GLU A 17 -1.62 -26.48 -26.29
CA GLU A 17 -2.07 -25.11 -26.36
C GLU A 17 -2.22 -24.53 -24.94
N PHE A 18 -1.28 -23.69 -24.56
CA PHE A 18 -1.20 -23.10 -23.23
C PHE A 18 -1.92 -21.75 -23.16
N ASP A 19 -2.80 -21.58 -22.18
CA ASP A 19 -3.54 -20.32 -21.96
C ASP A 19 -2.74 -19.33 -21.09
N TRP A 20 -1.58 -18.89 -21.60
CA TRP A 20 -0.73 -17.95 -20.88
C TRP A 20 -1.43 -16.64 -20.53
N ALA A 21 -2.22 -16.11 -21.47
CA ALA A 21 -2.92 -14.85 -21.30
C ALA A 21 -4.00 -14.96 -20.22
N GLY A 22 -4.84 -16.01 -20.26
CA GLY A 22 -5.86 -16.24 -19.26
C GLY A 22 -5.29 -16.46 -17.86
N ILE A 23 -4.18 -17.21 -17.74
CA ILE A 23 -3.48 -17.39 -16.46
C ILE A 23 -2.94 -16.05 -15.94
N GLU A 24 -2.19 -15.30 -16.77
CA GLU A 24 -1.60 -14.03 -16.33
C GLU A 24 -2.66 -12.96 -15.99
N GLU A 25 -3.81 -12.98 -16.66
CA GLU A 25 -4.97 -12.14 -16.37
C GLU A 25 -5.65 -12.55 -15.07
N LYS A 26 -6.01 -13.84 -14.92
CA LYS A 26 -6.68 -14.38 -13.73
C LYS A 26 -5.92 -14.07 -12.45
N TYR A 27 -4.60 -14.24 -12.46
CA TYR A 27 -3.73 -13.99 -11.31
C TYR A 27 -3.10 -12.58 -11.32
N GLN A 28 -3.53 -11.71 -12.22
CA GLN A 28 -3.22 -10.28 -12.26
C GLN A 28 -1.71 -9.94 -12.28
N PHE A 29 -0.92 -10.63 -13.10
CA PHE A 29 0.54 -10.50 -13.11
C PHE A 29 1.00 -9.04 -13.35
N ALA A 30 0.36 -8.34 -14.28
CA ALA A 30 0.70 -6.95 -14.60
C ALA A 30 0.42 -5.99 -13.44
N TYR A 31 -0.69 -6.20 -12.73
CA TYR A 31 -1.05 -5.40 -11.56
C TYR A 31 0.00 -5.57 -10.44
N TRP A 32 0.35 -6.81 -10.11
CA TRP A 32 1.33 -7.07 -9.06
C TRP A 32 2.72 -6.54 -9.41
N ALA A 33 3.14 -6.68 -10.67
CA ALA A 33 4.38 -6.08 -11.15
C ALA A 33 4.38 -4.54 -11.02
N SER A 34 3.24 -3.88 -11.30
CA SER A 34 3.12 -2.41 -11.16
C SER A 34 3.28 -1.93 -9.71
N LEU A 35 3.01 -2.80 -8.74
CA LEU A 35 3.18 -2.55 -7.30
C LEU A 35 4.54 -3.02 -6.76
N GLY A 36 5.47 -3.42 -7.65
CA GLY A 36 6.77 -3.97 -7.28
C GLY A 36 6.66 -5.32 -6.54
N LYS A 37 5.56 -6.07 -6.70
CA LYS A 37 5.36 -7.36 -6.07
C LYS A 37 5.79 -8.49 -7.01
N LYS A 38 6.51 -9.47 -6.45
CA LYS A 38 6.89 -10.72 -7.12
C LYS A 38 5.90 -11.84 -6.80
N ILE A 39 5.78 -12.81 -7.71
CA ILE A 39 4.78 -13.88 -7.70
C ILE A 39 5.44 -15.22 -7.36
N ASN A 40 4.89 -15.96 -6.41
CA ASN A 40 5.21 -17.36 -6.17
C ASN A 40 4.22 -18.26 -6.93
N LEU A 41 4.74 -19.08 -7.84
CA LEU A 41 3.94 -19.95 -8.69
C LEU A 41 3.84 -21.35 -8.09
N ARG A 42 2.65 -21.95 -8.12
CA ARG A 42 2.46 -23.38 -7.83
C ARG A 42 1.58 -23.98 -8.90
N ILE A 43 2.04 -25.09 -9.50
CA ILE A 43 1.18 -25.89 -10.38
C ILE A 43 0.57 -27.02 -9.56
N VAL A 44 -0.73 -27.25 -9.68
CA VAL A 44 -1.45 -28.32 -8.98
C VAL A 44 -2.16 -29.24 -9.96
N MET A 45 -2.21 -30.53 -9.63
CA MET A 45 -2.94 -31.55 -10.40
C MET A 45 -4.10 -32.16 -9.63
N ASP A 46 -4.22 -31.84 -8.34
CA ASP A 46 -5.30 -32.30 -7.48
C ASP A 46 -5.51 -31.34 -6.29
N THR A 47 -6.52 -30.49 -6.38
CA THR A 47 -6.98 -29.61 -5.30
C THR A 47 -8.40 -30.04 -4.95
N PRO A 48 -8.59 -30.83 -3.88
CA PRO A 48 -9.92 -31.25 -3.45
C PRO A 48 -10.90 -30.09 -3.29
N THR A 49 -12.13 -30.29 -3.77
CA THR A 49 -13.23 -29.32 -3.69
C THR A 49 -14.49 -29.95 -3.09
N SER A 50 -15.63 -29.26 -3.14
CA SER A 50 -16.94 -29.85 -2.83
C SER A 50 -17.63 -30.51 -4.03
N ASP A 51 -17.05 -30.44 -5.22
CA ASP A 51 -17.62 -31.00 -6.45
C ASP A 51 -17.03 -32.38 -6.77
N PRO A 52 -17.83 -33.47 -6.73
CA PRO A 52 -17.36 -34.83 -7.01
C PRO A 52 -17.00 -35.09 -8.48
N ALA A 53 -17.34 -34.17 -9.40
CA ALA A 53 -16.92 -34.24 -10.79
C ALA A 53 -15.65 -33.43 -11.10
N HIS A 54 -15.11 -32.73 -10.09
CA HIS A 54 -13.93 -31.87 -10.24
C HIS A 54 -12.66 -32.66 -10.55
N LYS A 55 -11.82 -32.11 -11.43
CA LYS A 55 -10.47 -32.62 -11.69
C LYS A 55 -9.57 -31.50 -12.19
N ASP A 56 -8.35 -31.42 -11.66
CA ASP A 56 -7.38 -30.36 -11.99
C ASP A 56 -6.43 -30.70 -13.14
N ILE A 57 -6.49 -31.94 -13.65
CA ILE A 57 -5.89 -32.30 -14.94
C ILE A 57 -6.86 -32.03 -16.10
N PRO A 58 -6.37 -31.63 -17.28
CA PRO A 58 -7.23 -31.39 -18.45
C PRO A 58 -7.89 -32.69 -18.95
N ASP A 59 -9.03 -32.55 -19.64
CA ASP A 59 -9.83 -33.70 -20.10
C ASP A 59 -9.06 -34.62 -21.05
N TRP A 60 -8.28 -34.03 -21.97
CA TRP A 60 -7.44 -34.80 -22.89
C TRP A 60 -6.41 -35.68 -22.16
N LEU A 61 -5.86 -35.20 -21.04
CA LEU A 61 -4.87 -35.95 -20.27
C LEU A 61 -5.56 -37.08 -19.51
N TYR A 62 -6.72 -36.82 -18.93
CA TYR A 62 -7.53 -37.88 -18.31
C TYR A 62 -7.83 -39.01 -19.30
N ASP A 63 -8.27 -38.69 -20.51
CA ASP A 63 -8.57 -39.68 -21.54
C ASP A 63 -7.33 -40.50 -21.93
N GLU A 64 -6.17 -39.86 -22.08
CA GLU A 64 -4.89 -40.55 -22.35
C GLU A 64 -4.44 -41.45 -21.19
N LEU A 65 -4.70 -41.05 -19.94
CA LEU A 65 -4.43 -41.90 -18.77
C LEU A 65 -5.34 -43.13 -18.76
N VAL A 66 -6.62 -42.98 -19.10
CA VAL A 66 -7.59 -44.08 -19.22
C VAL A 66 -7.17 -45.06 -20.30
N GLU A 67 -6.77 -44.54 -21.47
CA GLU A 67 -6.27 -45.37 -22.57
C GLU A 67 -5.00 -46.13 -22.17
N ALA A 68 -4.01 -45.43 -21.61
CA ALA A 68 -2.74 -46.02 -21.20
C ALA A 68 -2.89 -47.07 -20.10
N ALA A 69 -3.82 -46.87 -19.17
CA ALA A 69 -4.08 -47.81 -18.09
C ALA A 69 -5.06 -48.94 -18.46
N GLY A 70 -5.75 -48.81 -19.60
CA GLY A 70 -6.77 -49.75 -20.07
C GLY A 70 -8.10 -49.70 -19.29
N SER A 71 -8.23 -48.79 -18.31
CA SER A 71 -9.45 -48.57 -17.53
C SER A 71 -9.41 -47.22 -16.80
N ALA A 72 -10.60 -46.70 -16.44
CA ALA A 72 -10.71 -45.48 -15.64
C ALA A 72 -10.13 -45.65 -14.22
N ASP A 73 -10.33 -46.82 -13.60
CA ASP A 73 -9.77 -47.13 -12.28
C ASP A 73 -8.23 -47.22 -12.31
N GLY A 74 -7.63 -47.53 -13.46
CA GLY A 74 -6.18 -47.56 -13.63
C GLY A 74 -5.56 -46.18 -13.89
N ALA A 75 -6.35 -45.24 -14.42
CA ALA A 75 -5.94 -43.86 -14.70
C ALA A 75 -5.70 -43.04 -13.42
N GLY A 76 -6.38 -43.39 -12.34
CA GLY A 76 -6.37 -42.68 -11.07
C GLY A 76 -7.58 -43.04 -10.22
N LYS A 77 -7.82 -42.26 -9.16
CA LYS A 77 -8.90 -42.51 -8.20
C LYS A 77 -9.78 -41.27 -8.09
N TRP A 78 -11.05 -41.44 -8.44
CA TRP A 78 -12.09 -40.50 -8.05
C TRP A 78 -12.41 -40.68 -6.56
N TYR A 79 -12.58 -39.58 -5.84
CA TYR A 79 -12.89 -39.60 -4.43
C TYR A 79 -13.92 -38.52 -4.06
N ASP A 80 -14.69 -38.81 -3.02
CA ASP A 80 -15.69 -37.91 -2.43
C ASP A 80 -15.83 -38.29 -0.95
N SER A 81 -15.37 -37.42 -0.05
CA SER A 81 -15.48 -37.63 1.38
C SER A 81 -15.61 -36.31 2.13
N SER A 82 -16.24 -36.36 3.29
CA SER A 82 -16.30 -35.21 4.20
C SER A 82 -14.96 -34.87 4.86
N GLU A 83 -13.95 -35.75 4.78
CA GLU A 83 -12.65 -35.56 5.43
C GLU A 83 -11.73 -34.67 4.59
N ILE A 84 -11.68 -34.90 3.28
CA ILE A 84 -10.77 -34.19 2.37
C ILE A 84 -11.48 -33.45 1.23
N GLY A 85 -12.79 -33.62 1.06
CA GLY A 85 -13.52 -33.14 -0.12
C GLY A 85 -13.56 -34.18 -1.24
N ALA A 86 -13.72 -33.71 -2.46
CA ALA A 86 -13.95 -34.50 -3.65
C ALA A 86 -13.09 -34.02 -4.84
N GLY A 87 -12.75 -34.96 -5.73
CA GLY A 87 -11.86 -34.70 -6.86
C GLY A 87 -11.33 -35.96 -7.53
N PHE A 88 -10.22 -35.82 -8.24
CA PHE A 88 -9.55 -36.91 -8.96
C PHE A 88 -8.04 -36.87 -8.76
N ALA A 89 -7.53 -37.92 -8.10
CA ALA A 89 -6.09 -38.13 -7.94
C ALA A 89 -5.56 -39.00 -9.09
N PRO A 90 -4.70 -38.47 -9.97
CA PRO A 90 -4.16 -39.25 -11.08
C PRO A 90 -3.22 -40.35 -10.59
N ASN A 91 -3.10 -41.44 -11.36
CA ASN A 91 -2.09 -42.45 -11.12
C ASN A 91 -0.71 -41.93 -11.55
N TYR A 92 0.02 -41.37 -10.60
CA TYR A 92 1.35 -40.78 -10.78
C TYR A 92 2.41 -41.73 -11.38
N ASN A 93 2.19 -43.05 -11.36
CA ASN A 93 3.13 -44.03 -11.88
C ASN A 93 3.02 -44.24 -13.41
N LEU A 94 2.00 -43.68 -14.06
CA LEU A 94 1.80 -43.89 -15.50
C LEU A 94 2.86 -43.15 -16.32
N PRO A 95 3.57 -43.83 -17.25
CA PRO A 95 4.57 -43.18 -18.11
C PRO A 95 4.01 -41.99 -18.90
N VAL A 96 2.77 -42.09 -19.39
CA VAL A 96 2.11 -41.00 -20.14
C VAL A 96 1.95 -39.73 -19.30
N LEU A 97 1.71 -39.85 -17.99
CA LEU A 97 1.63 -38.70 -17.09
C LEU A 97 2.99 -38.05 -16.87
N LEU A 98 4.03 -38.88 -16.66
CA LEU A 98 5.40 -38.42 -16.48
C LEU A 98 5.90 -37.66 -17.71
N GLU A 99 5.68 -38.21 -18.91
CA GLU A 99 6.03 -37.56 -20.19
C GLU A 99 5.24 -36.27 -20.42
N ALA A 100 3.93 -36.27 -20.14
CA ALA A 100 3.12 -35.06 -20.25
C ALA A 100 3.59 -33.98 -19.26
N HIS A 101 3.95 -34.37 -18.03
CA HIS A 101 4.39 -33.45 -16.99
C HIS A 101 5.75 -32.84 -17.34
N GLU A 102 6.69 -33.63 -17.87
CA GLU A 102 7.97 -33.12 -18.38
C GLU A 102 7.76 -32.02 -19.43
N ARG A 103 6.87 -32.26 -20.41
CA ARG A 103 6.53 -31.25 -21.43
C ARG A 103 5.91 -29.99 -20.82
N MET A 104 4.95 -30.15 -19.90
CA MET A 104 4.24 -29.03 -19.28
C MET A 104 5.21 -28.17 -18.44
N ILE A 105 6.07 -28.79 -17.63
CA ILE A 105 7.07 -28.06 -16.84
C ILE A 105 8.13 -27.42 -17.73
N GLY A 106 8.55 -28.08 -18.80
CA GLY A 106 9.44 -27.48 -19.80
C GLY A 106 8.85 -26.21 -20.42
N ALA A 107 7.56 -26.22 -20.78
CA ALA A 107 6.86 -25.04 -21.29
C ALA A 107 6.74 -23.93 -20.24
N LEU A 108 6.43 -24.29 -18.98
CA LEU A 108 6.34 -23.35 -17.86
C LEU A 108 7.69 -22.68 -17.58
N ALA A 109 8.77 -23.45 -17.56
CA ALA A 109 10.12 -22.95 -17.36
C ALA A 109 10.57 -22.04 -18.51
N ALA A 110 10.31 -22.43 -19.77
CA ALA A 110 10.58 -21.59 -20.93
C ALA A 110 9.84 -20.24 -20.87
N ARG A 111 8.68 -20.18 -20.20
CA ARG A 111 7.93 -18.94 -19.99
C ARG A 111 8.43 -18.12 -18.80
N TYR A 112 8.77 -18.76 -17.69
CA TYR A 112 8.87 -18.09 -16.38
C TYR A 112 10.22 -18.18 -15.65
N ASP A 113 11.18 -18.99 -16.11
CA ASP A 113 12.47 -19.15 -15.40
C ASP A 113 13.29 -17.85 -15.34
N GLU A 114 13.26 -17.07 -16.42
CA GLU A 114 13.91 -15.77 -16.52
C GLU A 114 12.95 -14.60 -16.28
N ASP A 115 11.67 -14.87 -15.98
CA ASP A 115 10.68 -13.81 -15.82
C ASP A 115 10.91 -13.05 -14.50
N PRO A 116 11.20 -11.74 -14.55
CA PRO A 116 11.50 -10.93 -13.37
C PRO A 116 10.31 -10.82 -12.40
N ARG A 117 9.08 -11.09 -12.86
CA ARG A 117 7.88 -11.07 -12.02
C ARG A 117 7.83 -12.27 -11.08
N ILE A 118 8.50 -13.38 -11.42
CA ILE A 118 8.43 -14.64 -10.68
C ILE A 118 9.54 -14.69 -9.62
N ALA A 119 9.10 -14.81 -8.36
CA ALA A 119 9.91 -14.96 -7.17
C ALA A 119 10.46 -16.39 -7.06
N TYR A 120 9.55 -17.32 -6.83
CA TYR A 120 9.80 -18.71 -6.50
C TYR A 120 8.82 -19.61 -7.26
N VAL A 121 9.16 -20.89 -7.36
CA VAL A 121 8.26 -21.92 -7.89
C VAL A 121 8.11 -23.02 -6.84
N GLN A 122 6.89 -23.21 -6.37
CA GLN A 122 6.51 -24.35 -5.56
C GLN A 122 6.17 -25.55 -6.43
N ILE A 123 6.79 -26.68 -6.12
CA ILE A 123 6.46 -27.97 -6.68
C ILE A 123 5.17 -28.43 -6.02
N GLY A 124 4.06 -28.34 -6.74
CA GLY A 124 2.72 -28.72 -6.26
C GLY A 124 2.02 -29.77 -7.13
N SER A 125 2.68 -30.28 -8.17
CA SER A 125 2.12 -31.26 -9.10
C SER A 125 2.11 -32.68 -8.53
N LEU A 126 2.16 -32.85 -7.21
CA LEU A 126 2.16 -34.13 -6.52
C LEU A 126 1.31 -34.10 -5.26
N GLY A 127 0.27 -34.93 -5.24
CA GLY A 127 -0.62 -35.11 -4.11
C GLY A 127 -1.64 -33.99 -3.93
N HIS A 128 -2.53 -34.18 -2.96
CA HIS A 128 -3.59 -33.23 -2.60
C HIS A 128 -3.00 -31.88 -2.23
N TRP A 129 -3.55 -30.80 -2.80
CA TRP A 129 -3.08 -29.42 -2.63
C TRP A 129 -1.59 -29.20 -2.97
N GLY A 130 -0.93 -30.18 -3.60
CA GLY A 130 0.52 -30.20 -3.79
C GLY A 130 1.33 -30.45 -2.52
N GLU A 131 0.80 -31.24 -1.58
CA GLU A 131 1.41 -31.53 -0.28
C GLU A 131 2.18 -32.87 -0.20
N PHE A 132 2.38 -33.54 -1.34
CA PHE A 132 3.12 -34.81 -1.40
C PHE A 132 2.48 -35.92 -0.55
N HIS A 133 1.16 -36.06 -0.65
CA HIS A 133 0.40 -37.21 -0.18
C HIS A 133 -0.95 -37.32 -0.88
N ASN A 134 -1.52 -38.52 -0.89
CA ASN A 134 -2.93 -38.75 -1.23
C ASN A 134 -3.71 -39.20 0.03
N TYR A 135 -3.43 -38.61 1.20
CA TYR A 135 -4.16 -39.00 2.40
C TYR A 135 -5.66 -38.65 2.29
N PRO A 136 -6.59 -39.56 2.65
CA PRO A 136 -6.38 -40.98 2.94
C PRO A 136 -6.23 -41.82 1.66
N GLU A 137 -5.13 -42.57 1.54
CA GLU A 137 -4.83 -43.34 0.32
C GLU A 137 -5.83 -44.46 -0.02
N PRO A 138 -6.47 -45.16 0.96
CA PRO A 138 -7.50 -46.14 0.63
C PRO A 138 -8.68 -45.54 -0.16
N LEU A 139 -8.96 -44.25 0.09
CA LEU A 139 -10.05 -43.51 -0.53
C LEU A 139 -9.61 -42.81 -1.81
N SER A 140 -8.48 -42.13 -1.81
CA SER A 140 -8.02 -41.26 -2.91
C SER A 140 -6.84 -41.81 -3.72
N GLY A 141 -6.48 -43.07 -3.52
CA GLY A 141 -5.42 -43.75 -4.29
C GLY A 141 -4.05 -43.60 -3.64
N LYS A 142 -3.12 -44.49 -4.01
CA LYS A 142 -1.77 -44.49 -3.44
C LYS A 142 -0.93 -43.33 -3.96
N PHE A 143 -0.18 -42.69 -3.08
CA PHE A 143 0.87 -41.77 -3.50
C PHE A 143 2.04 -42.56 -4.11
N PRO A 144 2.73 -42.04 -5.15
CA PRO A 144 3.88 -42.71 -5.73
C PRO A 144 5.03 -42.88 -4.73
N ASN A 145 5.90 -43.85 -4.99
CA ASN A 145 7.13 -44.00 -4.24
C ASN A 145 8.13 -42.86 -4.56
N VAL A 146 9.24 -42.81 -3.82
CA VAL A 146 10.29 -41.79 -3.96
C VAL A 146 10.89 -41.83 -5.36
N ALA A 147 11.17 -43.01 -5.92
CA ALA A 147 11.76 -43.12 -7.27
C ALA A 147 10.90 -42.46 -8.36
N VAL A 148 9.58 -42.56 -8.26
CA VAL A 148 8.64 -41.90 -9.18
C VAL A 148 8.48 -40.43 -8.84
N SER A 149 8.31 -40.08 -7.55
CA SER A 149 8.15 -38.69 -7.09
C SER A 149 9.35 -37.82 -7.47
N ASP A 150 10.57 -38.36 -7.36
CA ASP A 150 11.82 -37.70 -7.71
C ASP A 150 11.86 -37.33 -9.21
N ARG A 151 11.23 -38.10 -10.09
CA ARG A 151 11.15 -37.74 -11.52
C ARG A 151 10.32 -36.49 -11.76
N TYR A 152 9.19 -36.34 -11.06
CA TYR A 152 8.40 -35.10 -11.14
C TYR A 152 9.20 -33.90 -10.66
N VAL A 153 9.90 -34.03 -9.52
CA VAL A 153 10.80 -32.99 -9.00
C VAL A 153 11.93 -32.69 -9.98
N GLN A 154 12.50 -33.72 -10.61
CA GLN A 154 13.57 -33.59 -11.60
C GLN A 154 13.13 -32.76 -12.81
N HIS A 155 11.88 -32.89 -13.28
CA HIS A 155 11.38 -32.04 -14.37
C HIS A 155 11.46 -30.54 -14.04
N TYR A 156 11.20 -30.14 -12.78
CA TYR A 156 11.38 -28.75 -12.35
C TYR A 156 12.85 -28.36 -12.25
N LEU A 157 13.69 -29.22 -11.67
CA LEU A 157 15.14 -29.00 -11.60
C LEU A 157 15.77 -28.86 -12.98
N ASP A 158 15.27 -29.60 -13.96
CA ASP A 158 15.72 -29.57 -15.35
C ASP A 158 15.24 -28.32 -16.09
N GLY A 159 14.01 -27.87 -15.84
CA GLY A 159 13.43 -26.68 -16.47
C GLY A 159 13.91 -25.36 -15.87
N PHE A 160 13.78 -25.19 -14.56
CA PHE A 160 14.03 -23.93 -13.86
C PHE A 160 15.46 -23.85 -13.33
N LYS A 161 16.31 -23.06 -14.00
CA LYS A 161 17.72 -22.89 -13.64
C LYS A 161 18.01 -21.62 -12.84
N HIS A 162 17.10 -20.64 -12.88
CA HIS A 162 17.31 -19.31 -12.31
C HIS A 162 16.29 -18.97 -11.21
N LYS A 163 15.32 -19.85 -10.95
CA LYS A 163 14.36 -19.70 -9.84
C LYS A 163 14.66 -20.64 -8.68
N LEU A 164 14.38 -20.17 -7.47
CA LEU A 164 14.34 -21.04 -6.31
C LEU A 164 13.10 -21.92 -6.37
N LEU A 165 13.34 -23.22 -6.25
CA LEU A 165 12.31 -24.24 -6.18
C LEU A 165 12.07 -24.65 -4.72
N GLY A 166 10.84 -25.02 -4.38
CA GLY A 166 10.55 -25.58 -3.06
C GLY A 166 9.39 -26.55 -3.04
N MET A 167 9.35 -27.40 -2.02
CA MET A 167 8.37 -28.48 -1.88
C MET A 167 7.91 -28.66 -0.43
N ARG A 168 6.80 -29.36 -0.20
CA ARG A 168 6.18 -29.49 1.13
C ARG A 168 7.05 -30.25 2.13
N LYS A 169 7.67 -31.34 1.66
CA LYS A 169 8.33 -32.36 2.48
C LYS A 169 9.81 -32.49 2.11
N PRO A 170 10.70 -32.72 3.09
CA PRO A 170 12.13 -32.77 2.83
C PRO A 170 12.56 -34.15 2.31
N PHE A 171 12.24 -34.45 1.05
CA PHE A 171 12.67 -35.69 0.38
C PHE A 171 14.19 -35.65 0.14
N PRO A 172 14.89 -36.80 -0.03
CA PRO A 172 16.32 -36.82 -0.33
C PRO A 172 16.73 -35.96 -1.52
N ILE A 173 15.94 -35.93 -2.60
CA ILE A 173 16.19 -35.07 -3.76
C ILE A 173 16.13 -33.58 -3.41
N ALA A 174 15.28 -33.19 -2.45
CA ALA A 174 15.16 -31.82 -1.97
C ALA A 174 16.44 -31.39 -1.25
N ALA A 175 16.95 -32.26 -0.36
CA ALA A 175 18.19 -32.05 0.36
C ALA A 175 19.40 -32.01 -0.60
N ALA A 176 19.47 -32.95 -1.54
CA ALA A 176 20.56 -33.04 -2.52
C ALA A 176 20.62 -31.83 -3.47
N SER A 177 19.47 -31.21 -3.76
CA SER A 177 19.36 -30.10 -4.71
C SER A 177 19.24 -28.73 -4.03
N GLY A 178 19.27 -28.67 -2.70
CA GLY A 178 19.18 -27.41 -1.94
C GLY A 178 17.83 -26.70 -2.07
N LEU A 179 16.74 -27.46 -2.17
CA LEU A 179 15.40 -26.90 -2.34
C LEU A 179 14.90 -26.14 -1.11
N GLY A 180 14.01 -25.19 -1.35
CA GLY A 180 13.20 -24.55 -0.33
C GLY A 180 12.14 -25.51 0.21
N LEU A 181 11.58 -25.18 1.37
CA LEU A 181 10.49 -25.95 1.97
C LEU A 181 9.34 -25.01 2.34
N PHE A 182 8.12 -25.54 2.37
CA PHE A 182 6.98 -24.79 2.85
C PHE A 182 6.12 -25.58 3.84
N ASN A 183 5.55 -24.84 4.79
CA ASN A 183 4.69 -25.32 5.86
C ASN A 183 3.25 -24.80 5.65
N ASP A 184 2.41 -25.58 4.97
CA ASP A 184 1.02 -25.18 4.65
C ASP A 184 0.04 -25.37 5.84
N VAL A 185 0.59 -25.54 7.05
CA VAL A 185 -0.15 -25.64 8.31
C VAL A 185 0.45 -24.72 9.38
N PHE A 186 1.11 -23.64 8.95
CA PHE A 186 1.74 -22.68 9.86
C PHE A 186 0.71 -22.11 10.86
N GLY A 187 1.11 -21.94 12.12
CA GLY A 187 0.23 -21.48 13.18
C GLY A 187 -0.60 -22.57 13.86
N ASP A 188 -0.55 -23.82 13.38
CA ASP A 188 -0.90 -24.99 14.19
C ASP A 188 0.35 -25.58 14.85
N LYS A 189 0.45 -25.42 16.18
CA LYS A 189 1.64 -25.80 16.95
C LYS A 189 2.08 -27.25 16.72
N GLY A 190 1.15 -28.20 16.78
CA GLY A 190 1.48 -29.63 16.68
C GLY A 190 2.00 -30.01 15.30
N SER A 191 1.35 -29.47 14.27
CA SER A 191 1.72 -29.72 12.88
C SER A 191 3.02 -29.01 12.50
N THR A 192 3.21 -27.76 12.94
CA THR A 192 4.47 -27.04 12.76
C THR A 192 5.63 -27.74 13.50
N GLU A 193 5.43 -28.22 14.73
CA GLU A 193 6.46 -28.98 15.46
C GLU A 193 6.82 -30.29 14.74
N SER A 194 5.84 -30.96 14.15
CA SER A 194 6.06 -32.16 13.33
C SER A 194 6.89 -31.82 12.10
N TRP A 195 6.55 -30.76 11.37
CA TRP A 195 7.30 -30.31 10.21
C TRP A 195 8.75 -29.90 10.55
N LEU A 196 8.95 -29.19 11.65
CA LEU A 196 10.28 -28.85 12.17
C LEU A 196 11.09 -30.11 12.52
N SER A 197 10.45 -31.14 13.07
CA SER A 197 11.10 -32.43 13.34
C SER A 197 11.54 -33.13 12.06
N TRP A 198 10.73 -33.08 10.98
CA TRP A 198 11.08 -33.68 9.69
C TRP A 198 12.33 -33.03 9.10
N ILE A 199 12.48 -31.72 9.27
CA ILE A 199 13.64 -30.98 8.78
C ILE A 199 14.90 -31.30 9.59
N ARG A 200 14.78 -31.36 10.92
CA ARG A 200 15.89 -31.61 11.83
C ARG A 200 16.38 -33.06 11.78
N ASP A 201 15.44 -34.00 11.89
CA ASP A 201 15.72 -35.41 12.12
C ASP A 201 15.53 -36.26 10.86
N GLY A 202 14.97 -35.68 9.79
CA GLY A 202 14.54 -36.39 8.60
C GLY A 202 13.08 -36.81 8.72
N TRP A 203 12.37 -36.89 7.59
CA TRP A 203 10.96 -37.23 7.57
C TRP A 203 10.73 -38.69 7.97
N SER A 204 10.07 -38.89 9.13
CA SER A 204 9.88 -40.22 9.74
C SER A 204 9.07 -41.17 8.88
N ASP A 205 8.13 -40.65 8.09
CA ASP A 205 7.19 -41.48 7.35
C ASP A 205 7.67 -41.80 5.93
N ILE A 206 8.88 -41.37 5.56
CA ILE A 206 9.44 -41.64 4.22
C ILE A 206 9.53 -43.13 3.91
N GLY A 207 9.68 -43.97 4.96
CA GLY A 207 9.70 -45.43 4.82
C GLY A 207 8.41 -46.04 4.27
N LEU A 208 7.30 -45.29 4.23
CA LEU A 208 6.07 -45.71 3.56
C LEU A 208 6.15 -45.59 2.03
N TYR A 209 7.11 -44.82 1.52
CA TYR A 209 7.22 -44.42 0.12
C TYR A 209 8.52 -44.87 -0.54
N ILE A 210 9.35 -45.65 0.13
CA ILE A 210 10.57 -46.23 -0.46
C ILE A 210 10.28 -47.54 -1.21
N GLU A 211 11.20 -47.96 -2.07
CA GLU A 211 11.09 -49.23 -2.78
C GLU A 211 11.29 -50.43 -1.84
N PRO A 212 10.68 -51.60 -2.13
CA PRO A 212 10.93 -52.81 -1.36
C PRO A 212 12.43 -53.17 -1.30
N GLY A 213 12.97 -53.24 -0.09
CA GLY A 213 14.38 -53.58 0.17
C GLY A 213 15.28 -52.37 0.41
N GLU A 214 14.78 -51.15 0.25
CA GLU A 214 15.50 -49.94 0.65
C GLU A 214 15.45 -49.73 2.18
N SER A 215 16.46 -49.01 2.70
CA SER A 215 16.54 -48.71 4.13
C SER A 215 15.80 -47.41 4.45
N ALA A 216 14.70 -47.53 5.20
CA ALA A 216 13.95 -46.37 5.70
C ALA A 216 14.84 -45.43 6.56
N ALA A 217 15.79 -45.99 7.32
CA ALA A 217 16.71 -45.21 8.12
C ALA A 217 17.69 -44.39 7.25
N GLU A 218 18.15 -44.95 6.13
CA GLU A 218 19.03 -44.23 5.20
C GLU A 218 18.25 -43.14 4.45
N ALA A 219 17.04 -43.46 3.97
CA ALA A 219 16.17 -42.48 3.32
C ALA A 219 15.81 -41.32 4.25
N GLN A 220 15.45 -41.61 5.51
CA GLN A 220 15.20 -40.58 6.53
C GLN A 220 16.45 -39.75 6.80
N ALA A 221 17.62 -40.38 6.94
CA ALA A 221 18.87 -39.65 7.18
C ALA A 221 19.24 -38.72 6.01
N ALA A 222 19.03 -39.16 4.77
CA ALA A 222 19.27 -38.37 3.55
C ALA A 222 18.25 -37.24 3.37
N SER A 223 17.11 -37.32 4.05
CA SER A 223 16.01 -36.36 4.03
C SER A 223 16.22 -35.17 4.98
N LYS A 224 17.29 -35.14 5.78
CA LYS A 224 17.56 -34.04 6.73
C LYS A 224 17.91 -32.75 6.00
N MET A 225 17.32 -31.64 6.44
CA MET A 225 17.51 -30.32 5.83
C MET A 225 17.61 -29.17 6.86
N PRO A 226 18.30 -29.30 8.03
CA PRO A 226 18.25 -28.30 9.12
C PRO A 226 18.68 -26.88 8.73
N ASP A 227 19.47 -26.75 7.67
CA ASP A 227 20.09 -25.51 7.22
C ASP A 227 19.56 -25.00 5.88
N PHE A 228 18.50 -25.61 5.32
CA PHE A 228 17.97 -25.24 3.99
C PHE A 228 17.64 -23.75 3.87
N TRP A 229 17.11 -23.16 4.95
CA TRP A 229 16.71 -21.75 5.04
C TRP A 229 17.89 -20.78 4.88
N LYS A 230 19.14 -21.25 4.95
CA LYS A 230 20.31 -20.40 4.71
C LYS A 230 20.50 -20.09 3.23
N THR A 231 19.98 -20.94 2.35
CA THR A 231 20.20 -20.84 0.89
C THR A 231 18.93 -20.86 0.07
N SER A 232 17.79 -21.23 0.65
CA SER A 232 16.49 -21.24 -0.02
C SER A 232 15.36 -20.85 0.92
N PHE A 233 14.19 -20.54 0.36
CA PHE A 233 13.08 -20.01 1.13
C PHE A 233 12.45 -21.05 2.06
N SER A 234 12.00 -20.57 3.22
CA SER A 234 11.03 -21.24 4.08
C SER A 234 9.70 -20.50 3.97
N GLY A 235 8.65 -21.16 3.49
CA GLY A 235 7.36 -20.53 3.17
C GLY A 235 6.16 -21.28 3.73
N GLY A 236 5.00 -21.06 3.12
CA GLY A 236 3.78 -21.82 3.38
C GLY A 236 2.58 -20.94 3.64
N GLU A 237 1.59 -21.44 4.35
CA GLU A 237 0.36 -20.73 4.65
C GLU A 237 -0.11 -20.94 6.08
N PHE A 238 -0.92 -20.01 6.57
CA PHE A 238 -1.61 -20.20 7.83
C PHE A 238 -2.63 -21.34 7.72
N THR A 239 -2.67 -22.17 8.75
CA THR A 239 -3.57 -23.31 8.84
C THR A 239 -5.04 -22.92 8.62
N SER A 240 -5.81 -23.86 8.07
CA SER A 240 -7.27 -23.76 7.92
C SER A 240 -7.77 -22.59 7.07
N GLY A 241 -6.90 -21.91 6.32
CA GLY A 241 -7.25 -20.72 5.55
C GLY A 241 -7.64 -19.51 6.40
N ASN A 242 -7.43 -19.56 7.72
CA ASN A 242 -7.86 -18.51 8.63
C ASN A 242 -6.71 -18.00 9.51
N PRO A 243 -5.96 -17.00 9.05
CA PRO A 243 -4.82 -16.45 9.79
C PRO A 243 -5.19 -15.81 11.14
N LEU A 244 -6.47 -15.51 11.40
CA LEU A 244 -6.88 -14.96 12.71
C LEU A 244 -6.67 -15.91 13.88
N LEU A 245 -6.75 -17.22 13.62
CA LEU A 245 -6.50 -18.22 14.67
C LEU A 245 -5.07 -18.11 15.22
N SER A 246 -4.14 -17.61 14.41
CA SER A 246 -2.71 -17.55 14.72
C SER A 246 -2.21 -16.12 15.00
N LEU A 247 -3.06 -15.09 14.82
CA LEU A 247 -2.67 -13.68 14.95
C LEU A 247 -3.43 -12.91 16.04
N ALA A 248 -4.30 -13.59 16.79
CA ALA A 248 -4.92 -13.02 17.98
C ALA A 248 -3.92 -12.96 19.15
N ASP A 249 -4.20 -12.13 20.17
CA ASP A 249 -3.29 -11.94 21.32
C ASP A 249 -2.91 -13.23 22.04
N GLY A 250 -3.83 -14.20 22.08
CA GLY A 250 -3.58 -15.50 22.70
C GLY A 250 -2.67 -16.43 21.91
N SER A 251 -2.46 -16.16 20.61
CA SER A 251 -1.72 -17.04 19.69
C SER A 251 -0.51 -16.39 19.02
N ILE A 252 -0.44 -15.06 18.95
CA ILE A 252 0.64 -14.33 18.28
C ILE A 252 2.03 -14.69 18.81
N VAL A 253 2.19 -14.88 20.13
CA VAL A 253 3.49 -15.24 20.73
C VAL A 253 3.99 -16.59 20.20
N GLU A 254 3.09 -17.54 20.01
CA GLU A 254 3.42 -18.85 19.46
C GLU A 254 3.75 -18.75 17.97
N SER A 255 2.98 -18.00 17.18
CA SER A 255 3.29 -17.73 15.77
C SER A 255 4.65 -17.08 15.58
N LEU A 256 5.04 -16.15 16.46
CA LEU A 256 6.38 -15.54 16.45
C LEU A 256 7.48 -16.55 16.83
N ARG A 257 7.19 -17.53 17.69
CA ARG A 257 8.11 -18.63 18.00
C ARG A 257 8.28 -19.55 16.79
N GLU A 258 7.16 -19.96 16.18
CA GLU A 258 7.13 -20.80 14.98
C GLU A 258 7.88 -20.15 13.83
N ALA A 259 7.65 -18.85 13.57
CA ALA A 259 8.36 -18.10 12.54
C ALA A 259 9.89 -18.12 12.73
N ARG A 260 10.36 -18.00 13.97
CA ARG A 260 11.80 -18.05 14.30
C ARG A 260 12.38 -19.43 14.11
N LEU A 261 11.67 -20.48 14.52
CA LEU A 261 12.16 -21.86 14.42
C LEU A 261 12.14 -22.39 12.99
N SER A 262 11.14 -21.99 12.21
CA SER A 262 11.00 -22.38 10.81
C SER A 262 11.75 -21.47 9.85
N HIS A 263 12.31 -20.36 10.35
CA HIS A 263 12.94 -19.33 9.52
C HIS A 263 12.00 -18.81 8.42
N THR A 264 10.70 -18.66 8.74
CA THR A 264 9.67 -18.24 7.78
C THR A 264 10.08 -16.96 7.07
N SER A 265 10.13 -17.03 5.75
CA SER A 265 10.55 -15.93 4.88
C SER A 265 9.39 -15.28 4.14
N TRP A 266 8.28 -15.98 3.97
CA TRP A 266 7.03 -15.47 3.41
C TRP A 266 5.86 -16.40 3.78
N LEU A 267 4.61 -15.91 3.64
CA LEU A 267 3.38 -16.71 3.78
C LEU A 267 2.33 -16.35 2.72
N GLY A 268 1.54 -17.32 2.27
CA GLY A 268 0.43 -17.23 1.33
C GLY A 268 0.12 -18.62 0.69
N PRO A 269 -1.09 -18.89 0.18
CA PRO A 269 -2.17 -17.95 -0.15
C PRO A 269 -2.96 -17.40 1.05
N SER A 270 -3.01 -18.11 2.18
CA SER A 270 -3.87 -17.75 3.32
C SER A 270 -3.28 -16.68 4.26
N ALA A 271 -2.64 -15.65 3.71
CA ALA A 271 -2.05 -14.55 4.47
C ALA A 271 -3.08 -13.42 4.69
N PRO A 272 -3.05 -12.70 5.84
CA PRO A 272 -4.00 -11.63 6.16
C PRO A 272 -3.72 -10.32 5.39
N ALA A 273 -3.17 -10.39 4.19
CA ALA A 273 -2.64 -9.22 3.47
C ALA A 273 -3.74 -8.23 3.02
N ASP A 274 -4.98 -8.70 2.92
CA ASP A 274 -6.19 -7.96 2.57
C ASP A 274 -7.04 -7.60 3.79
N TYR A 275 -6.58 -7.92 5.01
CA TYR A 275 -7.32 -7.63 6.22
C TYR A 275 -7.30 -6.14 6.52
N GLU A 276 -8.48 -5.59 6.78
CA GLU A 276 -8.66 -4.18 7.11
C GLU A 276 -9.37 -4.04 8.46
N VAL A 277 -8.82 -3.18 9.31
CA VAL A 277 -9.39 -2.86 10.62
C VAL A 277 -10.85 -2.43 10.48
N GLY A 278 -11.73 -3.10 11.22
CA GLY A 278 -13.18 -2.85 11.19
C GLY A 278 -13.97 -3.68 10.17
N LYS A 279 -13.32 -4.46 9.30
CA LYS A 279 -13.97 -5.50 8.47
C LYS A 279 -13.77 -6.88 9.10
N GLY A 280 -14.65 -7.85 8.84
CA GLY A 280 -14.39 -9.28 9.15
C GLY A 280 -14.05 -9.65 10.59
N GLY A 281 -14.30 -8.79 11.59
CA GLY A 281 -13.84 -8.99 12.97
C GLY A 281 -12.38 -8.62 13.23
N ILE A 282 -11.70 -7.97 12.26
CA ILE A 282 -10.33 -7.48 12.39
C ILE A 282 -10.32 -6.27 13.33
N THR A 283 -9.76 -6.46 14.53
CA THR A 283 -9.52 -5.40 15.50
C THR A 283 -8.18 -4.74 15.22
N GLN A 284 -7.91 -3.67 15.93
CA GLN A 284 -6.61 -3.07 15.89
C GLN A 284 -5.51 -3.89 16.55
N ASP A 285 -5.80 -4.60 17.63
CA ASP A 285 -4.85 -5.51 18.25
C ASP A 285 -4.37 -6.55 17.21
N ILE A 286 -5.29 -7.04 16.37
CA ILE A 286 -4.95 -7.93 15.26
C ILE A 286 -4.03 -7.24 14.24
N GLN A 287 -4.28 -5.98 13.89
CA GLN A 287 -3.39 -5.22 12.99
C GLN A 287 -2.00 -5.04 13.60
N GLU A 288 -1.89 -4.75 14.89
CA GLU A 288 -0.60 -4.63 15.60
C GLU A 288 0.14 -5.97 15.66
N ASN A 289 -0.58 -7.08 15.86
CA ASN A 289 -0.04 -8.43 15.83
C ASN A 289 0.46 -8.79 14.41
N MET A 290 -0.30 -8.43 13.36
CA MET A 290 0.12 -8.57 11.97
C MET A 290 1.39 -7.78 11.68
N ASP A 291 1.50 -6.53 12.14
CA ASP A 291 2.70 -5.72 11.95
C ASP A 291 3.90 -6.26 12.71
N THR A 292 3.69 -6.80 13.91
CA THR A 292 4.74 -7.46 14.71
C THR A 292 5.22 -8.73 14.01
N PHE A 293 4.30 -9.54 13.49
CA PHE A 293 4.61 -10.74 12.73
C PHE A 293 5.38 -10.40 11.44
N ARG A 294 4.92 -9.41 10.67
CA ARG A 294 5.57 -8.93 9.45
C ARG A 294 6.99 -8.39 9.70
N LYS A 295 7.21 -7.72 10.83
CA LYS A 295 8.55 -7.25 11.24
C LYS A 295 9.50 -8.38 11.68
N THR A 296 8.97 -9.58 11.92
CA THR A 296 9.73 -10.74 12.40
C THR A 296 10.14 -11.67 11.27
N ILE A 297 9.23 -12.00 10.35
CA ILE A 297 9.50 -12.94 9.25
C ILE A 297 10.48 -12.37 8.22
N GLY A 298 11.14 -13.24 7.46
CA GLY A 298 12.04 -12.86 6.38
C GLY A 298 13.28 -12.13 6.88
N TYR A 299 13.71 -11.14 6.11
CA TYR A 299 14.83 -10.28 6.43
C TYR A 299 14.33 -8.95 7.01
N ARG A 300 15.16 -8.31 7.82
CA ARG A 300 14.94 -6.94 8.29
C ARG A 300 16.25 -6.22 8.52
N TYR A 301 16.76 -5.56 7.49
CA TYR A 301 18.05 -4.88 7.54
C TYR A 301 17.94 -3.54 8.27
N VAL A 302 18.68 -3.43 9.37
CA VAL A 302 18.94 -2.18 10.10
C VAL A 302 20.38 -1.78 9.79
N LEU A 303 20.59 -0.51 9.45
CA LEU A 303 21.93 0.03 9.34
C LEU A 303 22.27 0.75 10.66
N ASN A 304 23.23 0.20 11.41
CA ASN A 304 23.57 0.69 12.75
C ASN A 304 24.63 1.79 12.72
N ALA A 305 25.55 1.74 11.75
CA ALA A 305 26.63 2.71 11.63
C ALA A 305 27.10 2.85 10.18
N VAL A 306 27.55 4.04 9.86
CA VAL A 306 28.23 4.39 8.61
C VAL A 306 29.52 5.14 8.96
N LYS A 307 30.58 4.88 8.21
CA LYS A 307 31.86 5.59 8.30
C LYS A 307 32.47 5.73 6.92
N HIS A 308 32.80 6.96 6.55
CA HIS A 308 33.58 7.29 5.37
C HIS A 308 34.42 8.54 5.67
N ASP A 309 35.31 8.91 4.76
CA ASP A 309 36.04 10.18 4.87
C ASP A 309 35.06 11.36 4.70
N GLY A 310 35.20 12.37 5.56
CA GLY A 310 34.33 13.55 5.51
C GLY A 310 34.55 14.44 4.28
N GLU A 311 35.68 14.27 3.60
CA GLU A 311 36.03 15.00 2.38
C GLU A 311 36.67 14.05 1.34
N ALA A 312 36.43 14.31 0.06
CA ALA A 312 37.07 13.61 -1.06
C ALA A 312 37.15 14.52 -2.29
N ALA A 313 38.01 14.23 -3.26
CA ALA A 313 38.10 14.99 -4.51
C ALA A 313 37.24 14.38 -5.63
N ALA A 314 36.84 15.22 -6.59
CA ALA A 314 36.20 14.73 -7.81
C ALA A 314 37.18 13.81 -8.58
N GLY A 315 36.73 12.60 -8.92
CA GLY A 315 37.57 11.55 -9.52
C GLY A 315 38.14 10.55 -8.51
N ASP A 316 38.00 10.80 -7.21
CA ASP A 316 38.38 9.83 -6.19
C ASP A 316 37.39 8.65 -6.14
N GLN A 317 37.87 7.52 -5.63
CA GLN A 317 37.02 6.44 -5.14
C GLN A 317 37.14 6.41 -3.62
N ILE A 318 36.01 6.48 -2.92
CA ILE A 318 35.97 6.39 -1.46
C ILE A 318 35.38 5.07 -0.99
N GLU A 319 35.71 4.68 0.23
CA GLU A 319 35.12 3.53 0.91
C GLU A 319 34.05 3.98 1.91
N VAL A 320 32.81 3.57 1.69
CA VAL A 320 31.73 3.72 2.67
C VAL A 320 31.63 2.44 3.48
N LYS A 321 32.13 2.47 4.71
CA LYS A 321 32.09 1.35 5.65
C LYS A 321 30.77 1.38 6.39
N THR A 322 30.07 0.26 6.41
CA THR A 322 28.71 0.15 6.93
C THR A 322 28.59 -1.03 7.88
N GLN A 323 27.84 -0.86 8.97
CA GLN A 323 27.50 -1.91 9.91
C GLN A 323 26.00 -2.15 9.87
N TRP A 324 25.61 -3.38 9.56
CA TRP A 324 24.24 -3.81 9.38
C TRP A 324 23.86 -4.85 10.43
N THR A 325 22.58 -4.92 10.77
CA THR A 325 21.98 -6.07 11.44
C THR A 325 20.80 -6.56 10.61
N ASN A 326 20.77 -7.84 10.25
CA ASN A 326 19.54 -8.49 9.86
C ASN A 326 18.78 -8.91 11.13
N LYS A 327 17.71 -8.18 11.48
CA LYS A 327 16.83 -8.46 12.63
C LYS A 327 15.70 -9.45 12.31
N GLY A 328 15.61 -9.91 11.06
CA GLY A 328 14.63 -10.92 10.65
C GLY A 328 15.02 -12.33 11.10
N VAL A 329 14.34 -13.33 10.56
CA VAL A 329 14.59 -14.76 10.82
C VAL A 329 15.20 -15.50 9.62
N ALA A 330 15.36 -14.83 8.47
CA ALA A 330 15.92 -15.41 7.25
C ALA A 330 16.75 -14.36 6.47
N PRO A 331 17.66 -14.78 5.58
CA PRO A 331 18.32 -13.87 4.66
C PRO A 331 17.39 -13.41 3.52
N PHE A 332 17.85 -12.44 2.74
CA PHE A 332 17.23 -12.07 1.47
C PHE A 332 17.79 -12.93 0.35
N TYR A 333 16.96 -13.76 -0.28
CA TYR A 333 17.47 -14.80 -1.20
C TYR A 333 17.77 -14.35 -2.63
N TYR A 334 17.38 -13.13 -3.01
CA TYR A 334 17.66 -12.62 -4.35
C TYR A 334 19.03 -11.99 -4.42
N ASP A 335 19.69 -12.16 -5.56
CA ASP A 335 21.00 -11.57 -5.85
C ASP A 335 20.87 -10.09 -6.24
N TRP A 336 20.31 -9.28 -5.33
CA TRP A 336 20.13 -7.85 -5.50
C TRP A 336 21.33 -7.11 -4.94
N PRO A 337 21.96 -6.23 -5.72
CA PRO A 337 23.12 -5.51 -5.24
C PRO A 337 22.73 -4.43 -4.22
N VAL A 338 23.59 -4.24 -3.23
CA VAL A 338 23.61 -2.99 -2.47
C VAL A 338 24.18 -1.90 -3.39
N ALA A 339 23.74 -0.67 -3.21
CA ALA A 339 24.28 0.48 -3.91
C ALA A 339 24.48 1.62 -2.95
N VAL A 340 25.57 2.36 -3.14
CA VAL A 340 25.81 3.63 -2.49
C VAL A 340 25.73 4.73 -3.52
N ALA A 341 25.22 5.88 -3.11
CA ALA A 341 25.01 7.00 -4.00
C ALA A 341 25.33 8.33 -3.32
N LEU A 342 25.55 9.36 -4.13
CA LEU A 342 25.56 10.75 -3.70
C LEU A 342 24.27 11.42 -4.14
N ALA A 343 23.59 12.05 -3.20
CA ALA A 343 22.56 13.03 -3.48
C ALA A 343 23.13 14.45 -3.40
N ASP A 344 22.76 15.29 -4.35
CA ASP A 344 23.00 16.74 -4.26
C ASP A 344 22.10 17.39 -3.19
N ALA A 345 22.22 18.71 -3.04
CA ALA A 345 21.41 19.49 -2.12
C ALA A 345 19.90 19.47 -2.43
N ASP A 346 19.52 19.12 -3.66
CA ASP A 346 18.13 18.97 -4.12
C ASP A 346 17.65 17.51 -3.92
N GLY A 347 18.47 16.68 -3.27
CA GLY A 347 18.16 15.28 -3.01
C GLY A 347 18.27 14.38 -4.24
N ARG A 348 18.74 14.87 -5.40
CA ARG A 348 18.87 14.06 -6.61
C ARG A 348 20.11 13.19 -6.54
N VAL A 349 19.97 11.91 -6.89
CA VAL A 349 21.12 11.02 -7.07
C VAL A 349 21.96 11.49 -8.25
N VAL A 350 23.18 11.95 -7.97
CA VAL A 350 24.14 12.50 -8.97
C VAL A 350 25.31 11.57 -9.24
N ALA A 351 25.53 10.59 -8.37
CA ALA A 351 26.50 9.51 -8.55
C ALA A 351 25.99 8.26 -7.84
N SER A 352 26.26 7.08 -8.39
CA SER A 352 26.02 5.81 -7.70
C SER A 352 27.05 4.78 -8.11
N SER A 353 27.37 3.90 -7.15
CA SER A 353 28.21 2.72 -7.35
C SER A 353 27.46 1.50 -6.84
N VAL A 354 27.48 0.42 -7.63
CA VAL A 354 26.75 -0.82 -7.36
C VAL A 354 27.73 -1.88 -6.86
N THR A 355 27.41 -2.53 -5.74
CA THR A 355 28.38 -3.29 -4.93
C THR A 355 28.65 -4.70 -5.42
N LYS A 356 28.00 -5.17 -6.50
CA LYS A 356 28.32 -6.47 -7.11
C LYS A 356 29.80 -6.57 -7.52
N ALA A 357 30.45 -5.44 -7.80
CA ALA A 357 31.88 -5.35 -8.07
C ALA A 357 32.78 -5.48 -6.82
N SER A 358 32.24 -5.33 -5.60
CA SER A 358 32.99 -5.34 -4.33
C SER A 358 32.80 -6.59 -3.47
N GLY A 359 32.11 -7.61 -3.99
CA GLY A 359 31.95 -8.91 -3.32
C GLY A 359 30.92 -8.96 -2.19
N VAL A 360 30.06 -7.93 -2.08
CA VAL A 360 28.96 -7.90 -1.10
C VAL A 360 27.79 -8.72 -1.62
N ASP A 361 27.49 -9.83 -0.94
CA ASP A 361 26.35 -10.70 -1.25
C ASP A 361 25.44 -10.82 -0.02
N ILE A 362 24.29 -10.14 -0.08
CA ILE A 362 23.32 -10.08 1.02
C ILE A 362 22.52 -11.38 1.19
N ARG A 363 22.63 -12.33 0.25
CA ARG A 363 22.06 -13.68 0.41
C ARG A 363 22.74 -14.45 1.55
N GLY A 364 24.00 -14.12 1.83
CA GLY A 364 24.75 -14.65 2.97
C GLY A 364 24.44 -13.93 4.29
N TRP A 365 23.65 -12.86 4.28
CA TRP A 365 23.34 -12.08 5.49
C TRP A 365 22.19 -12.73 6.26
N LEU A 366 22.50 -13.86 6.91
CA LEU A 366 21.67 -14.54 7.90
C LEU A 366 21.27 -13.58 9.06
N PRO A 367 20.35 -13.95 9.97
CA PRO A 367 20.09 -13.15 11.15
C PRO A 367 21.36 -12.89 11.97
N GLY A 368 21.69 -11.62 12.20
CA GLY A 368 22.94 -11.22 12.85
C GLY A 368 23.55 -9.94 12.28
N ASP A 369 24.79 -9.67 12.68
CA ASP A 369 25.52 -8.45 12.34
C ASP A 369 26.51 -8.66 11.19
N TYR A 370 26.60 -7.66 10.31
CA TYR A 370 27.43 -7.69 9.11
C TYR A 370 28.15 -6.37 8.93
N GLU A 371 29.35 -6.43 8.39
CA GLU A 371 30.08 -5.26 7.94
C GLU A 371 30.23 -5.34 6.43
N ALA A 372 30.10 -4.18 5.76
CA ALA A 372 30.32 -4.08 4.35
C ALA A 372 31.08 -2.79 4.03
N THR A 373 32.07 -2.92 3.15
CA THR A 373 32.80 -1.79 2.57
C THR A 373 32.29 -1.59 1.16
N LEU A 374 31.63 -0.46 0.93
CA LEU A 374 30.95 -0.15 -0.31
C LEU A 374 31.76 0.93 -1.03
N PRO A 375 32.37 0.63 -2.19
CA PRO A 375 33.08 1.65 -2.95
C PRO A 375 32.08 2.65 -3.53
N LEU A 376 32.44 3.93 -3.51
CA LEU A 376 31.70 5.00 -4.16
C LEU A 376 32.66 5.79 -5.04
N ASP A 377 32.46 5.68 -6.35
CA ASP A 377 33.19 6.43 -7.35
C ASP A 377 32.63 7.85 -7.45
N ILE A 378 33.49 8.84 -7.21
CA ILE A 378 33.11 10.25 -7.31
C ILE A 378 33.41 10.70 -8.73
N PRO A 379 32.40 11.13 -9.53
CA PRO A 379 32.63 11.57 -10.89
C PRO A 379 33.64 12.72 -10.96
N THR A 380 34.55 12.68 -11.92
CA THR A 380 35.58 13.73 -12.13
C THR A 380 35.00 15.13 -12.41
N GLY A 381 33.75 15.19 -12.87
CA GLY A 381 33.02 16.44 -13.15
C GLY A 381 32.12 16.92 -12.02
N LEU A 382 32.15 16.27 -10.84
CA LEU A 382 31.29 16.66 -9.73
C LEU A 382 31.74 18.00 -9.14
N ALA A 383 30.80 18.94 -9.00
CA ALA A 383 31.10 20.27 -8.48
C ALA A 383 31.53 20.19 -7.01
N SER A 384 32.42 21.10 -6.60
CA SER A 384 32.77 21.19 -5.18
C SER A 384 31.54 21.58 -4.35
N GLY A 385 31.28 20.86 -3.26
CA GLY A 385 30.10 21.09 -2.43
C GLY A 385 29.86 19.96 -1.44
N GLU A 386 28.83 20.11 -0.61
CA GLU A 386 28.34 19.03 0.25
C GLU A 386 27.32 18.17 -0.49
N TYR A 387 27.44 16.86 -0.29
CA TYR A 387 26.56 15.84 -0.84
C TYR A 387 26.10 14.90 0.27
N ARG A 388 24.91 14.32 0.10
CA ARG A 388 24.38 13.28 1.00
C ARG A 388 24.80 11.91 0.50
N VAL A 389 25.43 11.12 1.35
CA VAL A 389 25.67 9.71 1.07
C VAL A 389 24.36 8.95 1.29
N LEU A 390 23.95 8.18 0.28
CA LEU A 390 22.76 7.34 0.33
C LEU A 390 23.15 5.87 0.20
N VAL A 391 22.25 4.99 0.63
CA VAL A 391 22.31 3.56 0.37
C VAL A 391 20.95 3.00 -0.05
N GLY A 392 20.96 1.98 -0.89
CA GLY A 392 19.77 1.24 -1.31
C GLY A 392 20.12 -0.19 -1.70
N ILE A 393 19.13 -1.07 -1.75
CA ILE A 393 19.25 -2.43 -2.31
C ILE A 393 18.43 -2.44 -3.60
N LEU A 394 19.11 -2.51 -4.74
CA LEU A 394 18.49 -2.28 -6.04
C LEU A 394 17.81 -3.55 -6.56
N ASP A 395 16.58 -3.42 -7.02
CA ASP A 395 15.96 -4.44 -7.86
C ASP A 395 16.65 -4.41 -9.24
N PRO A 396 17.39 -5.47 -9.65
CA PRO A 396 18.09 -5.51 -10.92
C PRO A 396 17.20 -5.26 -12.13
N ASP A 397 15.90 -5.54 -12.02
CA ASP A 397 14.95 -5.41 -13.11
C ASP A 397 14.53 -3.96 -13.32
N THR A 398 14.54 -3.15 -12.26
CA THR A 398 14.12 -1.75 -12.30
C THR A 398 15.29 -0.76 -12.21
N GLY A 399 16.45 -1.21 -11.72
CA GLY A 399 17.60 -0.37 -11.40
C GLY A 399 17.38 0.59 -10.23
N LYS A 400 16.27 0.47 -9.50
CA LYS A 400 15.88 1.32 -8.38
C LYS A 400 15.92 0.54 -7.06
N PRO A 401 16.06 1.21 -5.91
CA PRO A 401 15.87 0.55 -4.63
C PRO A 401 14.49 -0.10 -4.57
N GLY A 402 14.44 -1.38 -4.22
CA GLY A 402 13.19 -2.14 -4.07
C GLY A 402 12.95 -2.65 -2.64
N ILE A 403 13.91 -2.40 -1.74
CA ILE A 403 13.85 -2.84 -0.34
C ILE A 403 13.96 -1.63 0.58
N LYS A 404 12.93 -1.47 1.43
CA LYS A 404 12.93 -0.48 2.51
C LYS A 404 13.78 -0.95 3.68
N LEU A 405 14.76 -0.15 4.07
CA LEU A 405 15.59 -0.39 5.25
C LEU A 405 14.85 -0.02 6.54
N ALA A 406 15.12 -0.72 7.63
CA ALA A 406 14.52 -0.49 8.94
C ALA A 406 15.26 0.62 9.71
N ILE A 407 15.38 1.78 9.08
CA ILE A 407 15.99 3.01 9.62
C ILE A 407 15.04 4.20 9.43
N GLU A 408 15.29 5.26 10.20
CA GLU A 408 14.51 6.51 10.13
C GLU A 408 14.96 7.37 8.94
N GLY A 409 14.13 8.31 8.50
CA GLY A 409 14.46 9.23 7.41
C GLY A 409 14.05 8.75 6.03
N ASP A 410 12.77 8.41 5.87
CA ASP A 410 12.18 8.01 4.58
C ASP A 410 12.24 9.16 3.57
N ARG A 411 12.76 8.87 2.38
CA ARG A 411 12.87 9.80 1.25
C ARG A 411 11.75 9.62 0.22
N GLY A 412 10.91 8.59 0.37
CA GLY A 412 9.84 8.26 -0.57
C GLY A 412 10.30 7.60 -1.88
N ASP A 413 11.60 7.38 -2.06
CA ASP A 413 12.22 6.73 -3.23
C ASP A 413 13.00 5.45 -2.86
N ASP A 414 12.78 4.92 -1.65
CA ASP A 414 13.45 3.76 -1.05
C ASP A 414 14.98 3.87 -0.91
N TRP A 415 15.58 5.01 -1.29
CA TRP A 415 16.93 5.36 -0.86
C TRP A 415 16.92 5.79 0.60
N SER A 416 17.95 5.40 1.33
CA SER A 416 18.14 5.83 2.71
C SER A 416 19.32 6.79 2.82
N ALA A 417 19.09 7.97 3.40
CA ALA A 417 20.15 8.94 3.66
C ALA A 417 20.99 8.50 4.86
N LEU A 418 22.32 8.54 4.71
CA LEU A 418 23.25 8.06 5.72
C LEU A 418 23.96 9.22 6.43
N ASP A 419 24.75 9.97 5.69
CA ASP A 419 25.64 11.00 6.22
C ASP A 419 25.94 12.05 5.13
N THR A 420 26.82 13.01 5.42
CA THR A 420 27.29 14.05 4.51
C THR A 420 28.76 13.89 4.18
N ILE A 421 29.11 14.14 2.91
CA ILE A 421 30.49 14.24 2.46
C ILE A 421 30.70 15.54 1.69
N ARG A 422 31.88 16.14 1.86
CA ARG A 422 32.31 17.30 1.08
C ARG A 422 33.17 16.86 -0.10
N ILE A 423 32.80 17.28 -1.30
CA ILE A 423 33.60 17.03 -2.51
C ILE A 423 34.43 18.25 -2.88
N ALA A 424 35.72 18.06 -3.12
CA ALA A 424 36.68 19.04 -3.63
C ALA A 424 36.86 18.84 -5.14
N GLY A 425 36.19 19.68 -5.95
CA GLY A 425 36.30 19.65 -7.41
C GLY A 425 37.47 20.49 -7.94
N THR A 426 37.86 20.28 -9.21
CA THR A 426 38.72 21.22 -9.94
C THR A 426 37.93 22.48 -10.33
N ALA A 427 38.58 23.64 -10.28
CA ALA A 427 37.97 24.89 -10.73
C ALA A 427 38.17 25.11 -12.25
N VAL A 428 37.16 25.74 -12.88
CA VAL A 428 37.15 26.47 -14.17
C VAL A 428 36.90 25.61 -15.44
N PRO A 429 36.32 26.09 -16.58
CA PRO A 429 35.38 27.19 -16.89
C PRO A 429 34.01 26.70 -17.46
N THR A 430 33.07 27.63 -17.57
CA THR A 430 31.73 27.51 -18.20
C THR A 430 31.72 26.97 -19.65
N SER A 431 30.94 25.92 -19.95
CA SER A 431 30.16 25.60 -21.20
C SER A 431 29.75 24.11 -21.26
N PRO A 432 28.80 23.64 -22.12
CA PRO A 432 27.43 24.04 -22.46
C PRO A 432 26.37 22.98 -21.98
N PRO A 433 25.05 23.23 -22.11
CA PRO A 433 24.00 22.44 -21.46
C PRO A 433 23.71 21.10 -22.14
N GLY A 434 23.42 20.09 -21.31
CA GLY A 434 22.81 18.83 -21.74
C GLY A 434 21.44 19.07 -22.38
N SER A 435 21.11 18.19 -23.32
CA SER A 435 19.81 18.16 -24.01
C SER A 435 18.65 18.08 -23.01
N PRO A 436 17.52 18.75 -23.32
CA PRO A 436 16.71 19.42 -22.31
C PRO A 436 15.58 18.53 -21.81
N GLN A 437 15.38 18.51 -20.49
CA GLN A 437 14.00 18.62 -20.00
C GLN A 437 13.49 19.97 -20.52
N PRO A 438 12.32 20.06 -21.18
CA PRO A 438 11.95 21.24 -21.94
C PRO A 438 12.10 22.48 -21.07
N THR A 439 13.13 23.26 -21.38
CA THR A 439 13.30 24.57 -20.79
C THR A 439 12.16 25.38 -21.39
N PRO A 440 11.31 26.03 -20.58
CA PRO A 440 10.32 26.95 -21.11
C PRO A 440 11.01 27.85 -22.13
N ALA A 441 10.45 27.97 -23.32
CA ALA A 441 11.00 28.88 -24.31
C ALA A 441 11.10 30.28 -23.67
N ALA A 442 12.07 31.12 -24.07
CA ALA A 442 12.35 32.37 -23.36
C ALA A 442 11.13 33.32 -23.25
N ASP A 443 10.17 33.15 -24.15
CA ASP A 443 8.85 33.78 -24.23
C ASP A 443 7.81 33.22 -23.24
N GLU A 444 8.08 32.13 -22.53
CA GLU A 444 7.22 31.56 -21.47
C GLU A 444 7.62 32.00 -20.04
N VAL A 445 8.74 32.70 -19.89
CA VAL A 445 9.21 33.21 -18.59
C VAL A 445 8.72 34.64 -18.36
N GLN A 446 8.21 34.91 -17.16
CA GLN A 446 7.89 36.25 -16.67
C GLN A 446 8.88 36.67 -15.58
N GLN A 447 9.67 37.69 -15.87
CA GLN A 447 10.53 38.34 -14.89
C GLN A 447 9.81 39.52 -14.24
N VAL A 448 9.74 39.53 -12.92
CA VAL A 448 9.17 40.65 -12.15
C VAL A 448 10.30 41.45 -11.51
N ALA A 449 10.34 42.75 -11.77
CA ALA A 449 11.43 43.62 -11.27
C ALA A 449 11.26 44.00 -9.80
N SER A 450 10.03 44.14 -9.33
CA SER A 450 9.69 44.46 -7.93
C SER A 450 8.32 43.89 -7.57
N LEU A 451 8.15 43.52 -6.30
CA LEU A 451 6.87 43.02 -5.80
C LEU A 451 5.88 44.17 -5.60
N PRO A 452 4.59 43.95 -5.89
CA PRO A 452 3.52 44.90 -5.53
C PRO A 452 3.43 45.11 -4.02
N ALA A 453 2.98 46.28 -3.59
CA ALA A 453 2.75 46.57 -2.18
C ALA A 453 1.69 45.61 -1.60
N PRO A 454 1.90 45.06 -0.38
CA PRO A 454 0.90 44.20 0.25
C PRO A 454 -0.43 44.89 0.46
N ALA A 455 -1.53 44.20 0.16
CA ALA A 455 -2.89 44.60 0.48
C ALA A 455 -3.61 43.44 1.16
N GLY A 456 -4.21 43.67 2.34
CA GLY A 456 -4.89 42.62 3.10
C GLY A 456 -4.00 41.44 3.51
N GLY A 457 -2.73 41.70 3.84
CA GLY A 457 -1.76 40.67 4.25
C GLY A 457 -1.17 39.84 3.09
N LYS A 458 -1.31 40.31 1.84
CA LYS A 458 -0.82 39.58 0.65
C LYS A 458 -0.19 40.52 -0.37
N SER A 459 0.95 40.12 -0.95
CA SER A 459 1.47 40.71 -2.19
C SER A 459 1.12 39.79 -3.35
N THR A 460 0.44 40.30 -4.38
CA THR A 460 -0.04 39.48 -5.51
C THR A 460 0.69 39.83 -6.79
N VAL A 461 1.37 38.85 -7.37
CA VAL A 461 2.03 38.89 -8.66
C VAL A 461 1.11 38.27 -9.70
N ALA A 462 0.66 39.09 -10.66
CA ALA A 462 -0.14 38.60 -11.78
C ALA A 462 0.72 37.78 -12.75
N ILE A 463 0.27 36.58 -13.11
CA ILE A 463 0.87 35.74 -14.15
C ILE A 463 0.32 36.21 -15.51
N ALA A 464 1.20 36.66 -16.39
CA ALA A 464 0.83 37.10 -17.73
C ALA A 464 0.46 35.91 -18.62
N ALA A 465 -0.41 36.15 -19.60
CA ALA A 465 -0.87 35.09 -20.50
C ALA A 465 0.29 34.39 -21.22
N GLY A 466 0.23 33.06 -21.30
CA GLY A 466 1.24 32.21 -21.93
C GLY A 466 2.51 32.00 -21.10
N LYS A 467 2.58 32.52 -19.87
CA LYS A 467 3.74 32.34 -19.00
C LYS A 467 3.60 31.12 -18.11
N THR A 468 4.59 30.24 -18.14
CA THR A 468 4.66 28.99 -17.36
C THR A 468 5.62 29.09 -16.20
N GLU A 469 6.55 30.06 -16.21
CA GLU A 469 7.47 30.34 -15.11
C GLU A 469 7.41 31.82 -14.72
N VAL A 470 7.20 32.11 -13.43
CA VAL A 470 7.28 33.47 -12.88
C VAL A 470 8.44 33.57 -11.91
N ARG A 471 9.23 34.63 -12.05
CA ARG A 471 10.41 34.92 -11.24
C ARG A 471 10.27 36.26 -10.56
N VAL A 472 10.57 36.31 -9.28
CA VAL A 472 10.53 37.54 -8.47
C VAL A 472 11.85 37.70 -7.71
N PRO A 473 12.26 38.93 -7.34
CA PRO A 473 13.50 39.12 -6.58
C PRO A 473 13.40 38.44 -5.22
N ALA A 474 14.35 37.56 -4.92
CA ALA A 474 14.33 36.75 -3.71
C ALA A 474 14.36 37.60 -2.43
N ASP A 475 15.16 38.68 -2.39
CA ASP A 475 15.24 39.57 -1.23
C ASP A 475 13.91 40.28 -0.96
N ALA A 476 13.20 40.68 -2.01
CA ALA A 476 11.88 41.28 -1.87
C ALA A 476 10.85 40.27 -1.36
N ALA A 477 10.89 39.03 -1.86
CA ALA A 477 9.98 37.96 -1.45
C ALA A 477 10.20 37.54 0.01
N PHE A 478 11.45 37.37 0.43
CA PHE A 478 11.75 36.91 1.79
C PHE A 478 11.68 38.01 2.84
N GLY A 479 11.85 39.27 2.44
CA GLY A 479 11.66 40.43 3.31
C GLY A 479 10.20 40.87 3.48
N LEU A 480 9.24 40.18 2.84
CA LEU A 480 7.85 40.63 2.77
C LEU A 480 7.13 40.60 4.12
N GLY A 481 7.40 39.58 4.96
CA GLY A 481 6.69 39.34 6.23
C GLY A 481 5.23 38.88 6.09
N GLU A 482 4.67 38.97 4.88
CA GLU A 482 3.30 38.64 4.51
C GLU A 482 3.26 37.50 3.46
N SER A 483 2.07 37.06 3.04
CA SER A 483 1.96 36.00 2.02
C SER A 483 2.25 36.53 0.61
N LEU A 484 2.86 35.70 -0.23
CA LEU A 484 3.15 35.99 -1.64
C LEU A 484 2.25 35.14 -2.55
N VAL A 485 1.52 35.77 -3.46
CA VAL A 485 0.53 35.11 -4.31
C VAL A 485 0.92 35.23 -5.78
N PHE A 486 0.88 34.12 -6.51
CA PHE A 486 1.01 34.08 -7.97
C PHE A 486 -0.33 33.72 -8.59
N ALA A 487 -0.94 34.62 -9.35
CA ALA A 487 -2.32 34.41 -9.84
C ALA A 487 -2.58 34.89 -11.27
N ASP A 488 -3.47 34.19 -11.97
CA ASP A 488 -4.15 34.65 -13.19
C ASP A 488 -5.67 34.40 -13.10
N GLY A 489 -6.38 34.47 -14.23
CA GLY A 489 -7.84 34.30 -14.28
C GLY A 489 -8.35 32.87 -14.00
N GLY A 490 -7.47 31.88 -13.78
CA GLY A 490 -7.89 30.50 -13.48
C GLY A 490 -6.99 29.73 -12.51
N PHE A 491 -5.92 30.33 -12.02
CA PHE A 491 -4.96 29.74 -11.10
C PHE A 491 -4.53 30.75 -10.05
N SER A 492 -4.40 30.32 -8.80
CA SER A 492 -3.66 31.07 -7.77
C SER A 492 -2.88 30.12 -6.88
N LEU A 493 -1.61 30.44 -6.63
CA LEU A 493 -0.76 29.77 -5.65
C LEU A 493 -0.29 30.78 -4.62
N GLU A 494 -0.71 30.60 -3.37
CA GLU A 494 -0.33 31.44 -2.24
C GLU A 494 0.72 30.74 -1.39
N LEU A 495 1.87 31.40 -1.24
CA LEU A 495 2.99 30.99 -0.41
C LEU A 495 2.90 31.74 0.92
N HIS A 496 2.67 31.01 2.00
CA HIS A 496 2.62 31.57 3.35
C HIS A 496 4.04 31.96 3.85
N PRO A 497 4.13 32.84 4.86
CA PRO A 497 5.42 33.27 5.41
C PRO A 497 6.34 32.12 5.85
N GLY A 498 5.81 30.99 6.33
CA GLY A 498 6.62 29.81 6.67
C GLY A 498 7.36 29.23 5.47
N VAL A 499 6.67 29.08 4.33
CA VAL A 499 7.28 28.60 3.08
C VAL A 499 8.28 29.61 2.50
N LEU A 500 8.01 30.91 2.62
CA LEU A 500 8.97 31.94 2.21
C LEU A 500 10.26 31.86 3.06
N LYS A 501 10.15 31.57 4.37
CA LYS A 501 11.32 31.30 5.23
C LYS A 501 12.05 30.03 4.79
N GLN A 502 11.33 28.97 4.45
CA GLN A 502 11.90 27.72 3.95
C GLN A 502 12.70 27.95 2.65
N LEU A 503 12.16 28.73 1.71
CA LEU A 503 12.84 29.13 0.47
C LEU A 503 14.03 30.07 0.72
N ALA A 504 13.93 30.96 1.72
CA ALA A 504 15.05 31.79 2.14
C ALA A 504 16.20 30.93 2.70
N ALA A 505 15.87 29.89 3.48
CA ALA A 505 16.84 28.91 3.98
C ALA A 505 17.44 28.09 2.82
N LEU A 506 16.63 27.67 1.85
CA LEU A 506 17.10 26.96 0.64
C LEU A 506 18.07 27.83 -0.18
N ARG A 507 17.79 29.14 -0.31
CA ARG A 507 18.70 30.09 -0.94
C ARG A 507 20.00 30.25 -0.15
N ALA A 508 19.88 30.42 1.17
CA ALA A 508 21.04 30.57 2.06
C ALA A 508 21.93 29.32 2.03
N ALA A 509 21.35 28.12 2.00
CA ALA A 509 22.05 26.85 1.81
C ALA A 509 22.71 26.72 0.43
N GLY A 510 22.27 27.49 -0.57
CA GLY A 510 22.98 27.68 -1.84
C GLY A 510 24.19 28.61 -1.76
N GLY A 511 24.41 29.30 -0.65
CA GLY A 511 25.42 30.35 -0.54
C GLY A 511 25.10 31.58 -1.40
N TRP A 512 23.83 31.78 -1.79
CA TRP A 512 23.44 32.82 -2.73
C TRP A 512 23.01 34.11 -2.01
N GLN A 513 23.58 35.23 -2.45
CA GLN A 513 23.12 36.59 -2.11
C GLN A 513 22.30 37.13 -3.28
N GLY A 514 21.14 37.74 -3.02
CA GLY A 514 20.22 38.17 -4.08
C GLY A 514 19.54 36.99 -4.78
N GLY A 515 19.40 37.06 -6.11
CA GLY A 515 18.73 36.03 -6.90
C GLY A 515 17.20 36.16 -6.91
N GLU A 516 16.54 35.07 -7.29
CA GLU A 516 15.12 35.03 -7.61
C GLU A 516 14.43 33.88 -6.85
N LEU A 517 13.17 34.08 -6.48
CA LEU A 517 12.24 32.97 -6.24
C LEU A 517 11.53 32.69 -7.56
N TYR A 518 11.37 31.42 -7.92
CA TYR A 518 10.64 31.02 -9.11
C TYR A 518 9.48 30.08 -8.78
N VAL A 519 8.39 30.22 -9.54
CA VAL A 519 7.26 29.28 -9.59
C VAL A 519 7.12 28.80 -11.02
N VAL A 520 7.06 27.49 -11.23
CA VAL A 520 6.69 26.88 -12.50
C VAL A 520 5.30 26.27 -12.38
N ARG A 521 4.46 26.53 -13.38
CA ARG A 521 3.17 25.89 -13.61
C ARG A 521 3.17 25.28 -15.01
N ARG A 522 3.27 23.95 -15.11
CA ARG A 522 3.19 23.24 -16.39
C ARG A 522 1.81 22.59 -16.55
N PRO A 523 1.27 22.50 -17.78
CA PRO A 523 0.07 21.70 -18.03
C PRO A 523 0.31 20.22 -17.67
N GLY A 524 -0.58 19.64 -16.86
CA GLY A 524 -0.55 18.24 -16.41
C GLY A 524 -1.55 17.33 -17.12
N VAL A 525 -2.04 17.72 -18.30
CA VAL A 525 -3.22 17.12 -18.98
C VAL A 525 -3.02 15.63 -19.30
N GLU A 526 -1.82 15.22 -19.72
CA GLU A 526 -1.55 13.80 -20.03
C GLU A 526 -1.60 12.90 -18.79
N ALA A 527 -0.99 13.35 -17.68
CA ALA A 527 -1.03 12.62 -16.41
C ALA A 527 -2.47 12.53 -15.90
N ALA A 528 -3.24 13.62 -15.99
CA ALA A 528 -4.65 13.64 -15.61
C ALA A 528 -5.50 12.66 -16.46
N ALA A 529 -5.33 12.67 -17.78
CA ALA A 529 -6.07 11.79 -18.69
C ALA A 529 -5.79 10.30 -18.42
N LYS A 530 -4.53 9.93 -18.19
CA LYS A 530 -4.14 8.54 -17.88
C LYS A 530 -4.79 8.05 -16.59
N THR A 531 -4.70 8.81 -15.50
CA THR A 531 -5.32 8.47 -14.22
C THR A 531 -6.84 8.30 -14.35
N LEU A 532 -7.53 9.23 -15.03
CA LEU A 532 -8.99 9.20 -15.15
C LEU A 532 -9.54 7.99 -15.91
N SER A 533 -8.81 7.57 -16.95
CA SER A 533 -9.17 6.38 -17.75
C SER A 533 -9.08 5.07 -16.95
N ALA A 534 -8.17 5.01 -15.97
CA ALA A 534 -7.96 3.82 -15.14
C ALA A 534 -8.89 3.74 -13.91
N ALA A 535 -9.32 4.89 -13.38
CA ALA A 535 -10.03 4.97 -12.10
C ALA A 535 -11.57 4.93 -12.22
N SER A 536 -12.12 5.29 -13.38
CA SER A 536 -13.57 5.43 -13.53
C SER A 536 -14.25 4.08 -13.78
N THR A 537 -15.32 3.80 -13.03
CA THR A 537 -16.21 2.66 -13.24
C THR A 537 -17.63 3.12 -13.59
N ALA A 538 -18.54 2.20 -13.89
CA ALA A 538 -19.94 2.53 -14.17
C ALA A 538 -20.64 3.26 -13.00
N THR A 539 -20.18 3.06 -11.76
CA THR A 539 -20.84 3.55 -10.54
C THR A 539 -19.98 4.51 -9.73
N ALA A 540 -18.71 4.70 -10.09
CA ALA A 540 -17.78 5.65 -9.50
C ALA A 540 -17.06 6.39 -10.64
N VAL A 541 -17.58 7.57 -11.02
CA VAL A 541 -17.14 8.29 -12.22
C VAL A 541 -16.36 9.54 -11.83
N TYR A 542 -15.11 9.62 -12.27
CA TYR A 542 -14.31 10.83 -12.17
C TYR A 542 -14.39 11.60 -13.48
N ARG A 543 -14.73 12.90 -13.42
CA ARG A 543 -14.71 13.79 -14.58
C ARG A 543 -13.81 14.97 -14.29
N GLN A 544 -12.91 15.28 -15.21
CA GLN A 544 -12.13 16.51 -15.13
C GLN A 544 -13.07 17.71 -15.26
N ALA A 545 -12.95 18.65 -14.32
CA ALA A 545 -13.80 19.84 -14.21
C ALA A 545 -12.97 21.12 -14.05
N GLY A 546 -11.75 21.13 -14.58
CA GLY A 546 -10.82 22.26 -14.58
C GLY A 546 -9.49 21.87 -15.21
N ASP A 547 -8.58 22.83 -15.31
CA ASP A 547 -7.22 22.56 -15.80
C ASP A 547 -6.43 21.70 -14.81
N ALA A 548 -5.45 20.96 -15.34
CA ALA A 548 -4.50 20.19 -14.56
C ALA A 548 -3.13 20.85 -14.62
N TYR A 549 -2.46 21.00 -13.47
CA TYR A 549 -1.16 21.65 -13.38
C TYR A 549 -0.15 20.84 -12.57
N GLU A 550 1.04 20.65 -13.13
CA GLU A 550 2.24 20.27 -12.39
C GLU A 550 2.88 21.55 -11.82
N LEU A 551 3.25 21.52 -10.54
CA LEU A 551 3.83 22.66 -9.85
C LEU A 551 5.30 22.40 -9.51
N GLU A 552 6.12 23.43 -9.65
CA GLU A 552 7.50 23.48 -9.16
C GLU A 552 7.71 24.84 -8.49
N LEU A 553 8.43 24.88 -7.39
CA LEU A 553 8.71 26.10 -6.63
C LEU A 553 10.16 26.04 -6.16
N GLY A 554 10.88 27.15 -6.19
CA GLY A 554 12.26 27.15 -5.72
C GLY A 554 12.93 28.51 -5.78
N VAL A 555 14.26 28.49 -5.68
CA VAL A 555 15.11 29.67 -5.75
C VAL A 555 16.12 29.56 -6.89
N ARG A 556 16.49 30.68 -7.48
CA ARG A 556 17.41 30.77 -8.61
C ARG A 556 18.48 31.82 -8.31
N SER A 557 19.75 31.48 -8.51
CA SER A 557 20.86 32.40 -8.28
C SER A 557 20.91 33.49 -9.36
N ALA A 558 21.67 34.57 -9.11
CA ALA A 558 21.95 35.60 -10.13
C ALA A 558 22.67 35.03 -11.37
N ALA A 559 23.39 33.91 -11.20
CA ALA A 559 24.03 33.17 -12.30
C ALA A 559 23.05 32.23 -13.04
N GLY A 560 21.78 32.19 -12.63
CA GLY A 560 20.72 31.40 -13.27
C GLY A 560 20.59 29.95 -12.81
N VAL A 561 21.32 29.54 -11.78
CA VAL A 561 21.27 28.18 -11.20
C VAL A 561 20.01 28.03 -10.36
N LYS A 562 19.17 27.02 -10.62
CA LYS A 562 17.95 26.75 -9.83
C LYS A 562 18.23 25.74 -8.70
N LYS A 563 17.52 25.91 -7.59
CA LYS A 563 17.33 24.95 -6.49
C LYS A 563 15.83 24.84 -6.20
N PRO A 564 15.16 23.75 -6.62
CA PRO A 564 13.77 23.51 -6.27
C PRO A 564 13.60 23.18 -4.80
N LEU A 565 12.45 23.56 -4.26
CA LEU A 565 11.93 23.05 -3.01
C LEU A 565 11.25 21.71 -3.29
N HIS A 566 11.38 20.73 -2.38
CA HIS A 566 10.86 19.38 -2.58
C HIS A 566 9.78 18.99 -1.56
N GLN A 567 9.67 19.71 -0.45
CA GLN A 567 8.67 19.50 0.61
C GLN A 567 8.25 20.84 1.20
N PHE A 568 7.02 20.93 1.71
CA PHE A 568 6.54 22.12 2.40
C PHE A 568 6.45 21.87 3.90
N ASP A 569 7.03 22.75 4.70
CA ASP A 569 6.86 22.70 6.16
C ASP A 569 5.46 23.18 6.57
N GLU A 570 4.87 24.09 5.78
CA GLU A 570 3.48 24.55 5.84
C GLU A 570 2.85 24.41 4.44
N GLY A 571 1.61 23.91 4.36
CA GLY A 571 0.95 23.68 3.07
C GLY A 571 0.73 24.95 2.24
N LEU A 572 0.72 24.81 0.91
CA LEU A 572 0.44 25.91 -0.02
C LEU A 572 -1.05 26.01 -0.30
N LYS A 573 -1.59 27.23 -0.39
CA LYS A 573 -2.99 27.42 -0.78
C LYS A 573 -3.08 27.50 -2.31
N LEU A 574 -3.64 26.45 -2.91
CA LEU A 574 -3.86 26.31 -4.35
C LEU A 574 -5.32 26.58 -4.69
N THR A 575 -5.55 27.47 -5.66
CA THR A 575 -6.87 27.76 -6.23
C THR A 575 -6.86 27.45 -7.72
N LEU A 576 -7.83 26.66 -8.17
CA LEU A 576 -7.99 26.27 -9.57
C LEU A 576 -9.39 26.62 -10.06
N LYS A 577 -9.52 26.98 -11.34
CA LYS A 577 -10.81 27.26 -11.97
C LYS A 577 -11.67 26.00 -12.06
N LEU A 578 -12.93 26.17 -11.71
CA LEU A 578 -14.00 25.20 -11.91
C LEU A 578 -14.70 25.46 -13.25
N ALA A 579 -14.86 24.42 -14.06
CA ALA A 579 -15.55 24.50 -15.33
C ALA A 579 -17.02 24.94 -15.18
N GLU A 580 -17.51 25.73 -16.13
CA GLU A 580 -18.90 26.17 -16.17
C GLU A 580 -19.85 24.95 -16.22
N GLY A 581 -20.89 24.97 -15.38
CA GLY A 581 -21.87 23.88 -15.28
C GLY A 581 -21.41 22.65 -14.48
N ALA A 582 -20.17 22.61 -13.98
CA ALA A 582 -19.73 21.54 -13.08
C ALA A 582 -20.49 21.57 -11.74
N ASP A 583 -20.83 20.39 -11.22
CA ASP A 583 -21.51 20.28 -9.93
C ASP A 583 -20.54 20.62 -8.79
N ARG A 584 -20.72 21.81 -8.21
CA ARG A 584 -19.90 22.33 -7.11
C ARG A 584 -19.93 21.43 -5.87
N ALA A 585 -21.03 20.72 -5.63
CA ALA A 585 -21.13 19.84 -4.47
C ALA A 585 -20.26 18.58 -4.61
N LEU A 586 -19.93 18.21 -5.85
CA LEU A 586 -19.12 17.04 -6.18
C LEU A 586 -17.68 17.38 -6.58
N ALA A 587 -17.36 18.67 -6.68
CA ALA A 587 -16.07 19.16 -7.11
C ALA A 587 -15.05 19.19 -5.98
N GLY A 588 -13.80 18.87 -6.31
CA GLY A 588 -12.66 18.97 -5.41
C GLY A 588 -11.33 18.98 -6.16
N ILE A 589 -10.26 19.31 -5.46
CA ILE A 589 -8.89 19.21 -5.96
C ILE A 589 -8.37 17.80 -5.64
N TYR A 590 -7.75 17.18 -6.66
CA TYR A 590 -7.14 15.86 -6.57
C TYR A 590 -5.68 15.92 -6.98
N ALA A 591 -4.84 15.13 -6.33
CA ALA A 591 -3.49 14.80 -6.78
C ALA A 591 -3.56 13.60 -7.73
N MET A 592 -2.84 13.71 -8.85
CA MET A 592 -2.88 12.72 -9.93
C MET A 592 -1.56 11.94 -9.93
N PRO A 593 -1.55 10.66 -9.54
CA PRO A 593 -0.33 9.84 -9.52
C PRO A 593 0.16 9.44 -10.92
N GLY A 594 -0.57 9.81 -11.99
CA GLY A 594 -0.29 9.41 -13.37
C GLY A 594 -0.93 8.08 -13.76
N VAL A 595 -0.95 7.08 -12.86
CA VAL A 595 -1.67 5.79 -13.00
C VAL A 595 -2.25 5.40 -11.63
N GLY A 596 -3.51 4.94 -11.57
CA GLY A 596 -4.20 4.58 -10.33
C GLY A 596 -5.41 5.46 -10.03
N VAL A 597 -5.89 5.43 -8.77
CA VAL A 597 -7.03 6.25 -8.31
C VAL A 597 -6.52 7.66 -7.94
N PRO A 598 -7.20 8.74 -8.35
CA PRO A 598 -6.87 10.09 -7.89
C PRO A 598 -6.96 10.24 -6.37
N ASP A 599 -5.96 10.88 -5.76
CA ASP A 599 -5.97 11.15 -4.32
C ASP A 599 -6.73 12.44 -4.03
N TYR A 600 -7.77 12.36 -3.20
CA TYR A 600 -8.56 13.53 -2.84
C TYR A 600 -7.79 14.42 -1.86
N VAL A 601 -7.45 15.62 -2.30
CA VAL A 601 -6.72 16.61 -1.49
C VAL A 601 -7.68 17.42 -0.63
N GLY A 602 -8.92 17.58 -1.08
CA GLY A 602 -9.90 18.47 -0.48
C GLY A 602 -10.37 19.54 -1.45
N GLY A 603 -10.99 20.58 -0.93
CA GLY A 603 -11.33 21.75 -1.71
C GLY A 603 -12.67 22.37 -1.35
N GLU A 604 -12.67 23.69 -1.24
CA GLU A 604 -13.89 24.48 -1.13
C GLU A 604 -14.21 25.13 -2.49
N ALA A 605 -15.36 24.79 -3.06
CA ALA A 605 -15.86 25.38 -4.29
C ALA A 605 -16.64 26.66 -3.98
N LYS A 606 -16.08 27.83 -4.34
CA LYS A 606 -16.73 29.15 -4.19
C LYS A 606 -16.75 29.85 -5.55
N GLY A 607 -17.94 30.16 -6.05
CA GLY A 607 -18.09 30.76 -7.37
C GLY A 607 -17.61 29.81 -8.47
N ASP A 608 -16.65 30.25 -9.28
CA ASP A 608 -16.05 29.50 -10.38
C ASP A 608 -14.64 28.98 -10.05
N VAL A 609 -14.30 28.84 -8.76
CA VAL A 609 -13.00 28.29 -8.33
C VAL A 609 -13.16 27.25 -7.22
N VAL A 610 -12.17 26.34 -7.14
CA VAL A 610 -11.97 25.42 -6.03
C VAL A 610 -10.64 25.73 -5.36
N THR A 611 -10.63 25.83 -4.03
CA THR A 611 -9.44 26.17 -3.25
C THR A 611 -9.11 25.08 -2.23
N ALA A 612 -7.87 24.60 -2.19
CA ALA A 612 -7.39 23.61 -1.22
C ALA A 612 -5.97 23.93 -0.73
N THR A 613 -5.59 23.35 0.40
CA THR A 613 -4.20 23.35 0.89
C THR A 613 -3.49 22.10 0.40
N VAL A 614 -2.35 22.26 -0.29
CA VAL A 614 -1.52 21.17 -0.80
C VAL A 614 -0.24 21.04 0.03
N ASN A 615 0.15 19.82 0.40
CA ASN A 615 1.27 19.56 1.31
C ASN A 615 2.46 18.84 0.65
N HIS A 616 2.38 18.55 -0.64
CA HIS A 616 3.46 17.96 -1.43
C HIS A 616 3.37 18.46 -2.87
N PHE A 617 4.34 18.09 -3.71
CA PHE A 617 4.24 18.33 -5.14
C PHE A 617 3.52 17.17 -5.83
N SER A 618 2.69 17.48 -6.81
CA SER A 618 1.99 16.53 -7.68
C SER A 618 1.45 17.26 -8.91
N VAL A 619 0.81 16.50 -9.80
CA VAL A 619 -0.13 17.08 -10.77
C VAL A 619 -1.48 17.26 -10.06
N TYR A 620 -1.95 18.50 -9.98
CA TYR A 620 -3.23 18.83 -9.34
C TYR A 620 -4.28 19.16 -10.39
N ALA A 621 -5.49 18.63 -10.22
CA ALA A 621 -6.62 18.91 -11.09
C ALA A 621 -7.91 19.08 -10.28
N VAL A 622 -8.85 19.88 -10.80
CA VAL A 622 -10.23 19.90 -10.30
C VAL A 622 -11.00 18.77 -10.96
N LEU A 623 -11.53 17.84 -10.14
CA LEU A 623 -12.39 16.76 -10.60
C LEU A 623 -13.77 16.88 -9.97
N VAL A 624 -14.78 16.42 -10.70
CA VAL A 624 -16.11 16.06 -10.18
C VAL A 624 -16.12 14.54 -10.00
N PHE A 625 -16.39 14.09 -8.78
CA PHE A 625 -16.54 12.66 -8.46
C PHE A 625 -18.01 12.32 -8.22
N ASP A 626 -18.60 11.52 -9.11
CA ASP A 626 -19.99 11.10 -9.03
C ASP A 626 -20.07 9.61 -8.65
N ARG A 627 -20.50 9.35 -7.41
CA ARG A 627 -20.63 8.01 -6.83
C ARG A 627 -22.09 7.64 -6.62
N ILE A 628 -22.54 6.55 -7.23
CA ILE A 628 -23.88 5.98 -7.03
C ILE A 628 -23.80 4.60 -6.37
N TYR A 629 -24.86 4.24 -5.64
CA TYR A 629 -24.99 2.97 -4.94
C TYR A 629 -26.30 2.28 -5.34
N ASP A 630 -26.27 0.96 -5.48
CA ASP A 630 -27.41 0.18 -5.99
C ASP A 630 -28.64 0.23 -5.06
N ASP A 631 -28.39 0.35 -3.76
CA ASP A 631 -29.42 0.45 -2.72
C ASP A 631 -29.82 1.91 -2.38
N VAL A 632 -29.36 2.89 -3.16
CA VAL A 632 -29.76 4.30 -3.06
C VAL A 632 -30.26 4.79 -4.43
N PRO A 633 -31.56 4.60 -4.74
CA PRO A 633 -32.14 5.07 -5.98
C PRO A 633 -31.96 6.59 -6.16
N ALA A 634 -31.90 7.06 -7.41
CA ALA A 634 -31.70 8.49 -7.71
C ALA A 634 -32.77 9.42 -7.07
N GLY A 635 -34.01 8.92 -6.90
CA GLY A 635 -35.10 9.63 -6.22
C GLY A 635 -35.08 9.52 -4.69
N HIS A 636 -34.12 8.82 -4.09
CA HIS A 636 -34.00 8.71 -2.65
C HIS A 636 -33.66 10.09 -2.05
N TRP A 637 -34.39 10.51 -1.01
CA TRP A 637 -34.27 11.85 -0.41
C TRP A 637 -32.86 12.21 0.09
N ALA A 638 -32.04 11.20 0.41
CA ALA A 638 -30.66 11.39 0.85
C ALA A 638 -29.61 11.27 -0.28
N ALA A 639 -30.01 10.93 -1.51
CA ALA A 639 -29.09 10.60 -2.60
C ALA A 639 -28.10 11.75 -2.89
N GLY A 640 -28.57 13.00 -2.96
CA GLY A 640 -27.71 14.16 -3.18
C GLY A 640 -26.69 14.37 -2.05
N GLY A 641 -27.12 14.21 -0.78
CA GLY A 641 -26.22 14.32 0.37
C GLY A 641 -25.17 13.21 0.40
N ILE A 642 -25.56 11.98 0.09
CA ILE A 642 -24.66 10.82 -0.02
C ILE A 642 -23.64 11.03 -1.14
N LYS A 643 -24.06 11.53 -2.31
CA LYS A 643 -23.16 11.87 -3.42
C LYS A 643 -22.15 12.92 -3.02
N SER A 644 -22.61 14.04 -2.46
CA SER A 644 -21.76 15.14 -2.00
C SER A 644 -20.71 14.68 -0.99
N LEU A 645 -21.11 13.91 0.02
CA LEU A 645 -20.17 13.40 1.02
C LEU A 645 -19.25 12.30 0.47
N SER A 646 -19.70 11.50 -0.50
CA SER A 646 -18.84 10.51 -1.18
C SER A 646 -17.80 11.21 -2.06
N ALA A 647 -18.19 12.30 -2.75
CA ALA A 647 -17.29 13.13 -3.54
C ALA A 647 -16.18 13.77 -2.70
N LYS A 648 -16.49 14.05 -1.43
CA LYS A 648 -15.58 14.58 -0.41
C LYS A 648 -14.88 13.49 0.40
N HIS A 649 -15.10 12.21 0.07
CA HIS A 649 -14.53 11.04 0.74
C HIS A 649 -14.83 10.94 2.25
N ILE A 650 -15.88 11.62 2.71
CA ILE A 650 -16.36 11.59 4.12
C ILE A 650 -17.19 10.33 4.38
N VAL A 651 -17.91 9.85 3.36
CA VAL A 651 -18.67 8.59 3.43
C VAL A 651 -18.30 7.68 2.29
N GLN A 652 -18.29 6.37 2.56
CA GLN A 652 -17.98 5.34 1.59
C GLN A 652 -19.04 4.23 1.63
N GLY A 653 -19.12 3.43 0.56
CA GLY A 653 -19.96 2.24 0.52
C GLY A 653 -19.46 1.14 1.45
N VAL A 654 -20.30 0.13 1.67
CA VAL A 654 -19.98 -1.05 2.51
C VAL A 654 -19.50 -2.27 1.69
N GLY A 655 -19.16 -2.06 0.42
CA GLY A 655 -18.84 -3.13 -0.54
C GLY A 655 -20.01 -3.49 -1.44
N ASN A 656 -19.76 -4.27 -2.50
CA ASN A 656 -20.75 -4.69 -3.51
C ASN A 656 -21.62 -3.56 -4.04
N ASN A 657 -21.03 -2.37 -4.22
CA ASN A 657 -21.70 -1.16 -4.66
C ASN A 657 -22.90 -0.69 -3.80
N ARG A 658 -22.92 -1.03 -2.50
CA ARG A 658 -24.00 -0.67 -1.55
C ARG A 658 -23.59 0.41 -0.55
N PHE A 659 -24.57 1.17 -0.05
CA PHE A 659 -24.41 2.21 0.98
C PHE A 659 -25.04 1.87 2.33
N GLU A 660 -26.05 1.01 2.36
CA GLU A 660 -26.87 0.68 3.54
C GLU A 660 -27.61 1.87 4.18
N PRO A 661 -28.49 2.58 3.44
CA PRO A 661 -29.10 3.83 3.91
C PRO A 661 -29.90 3.70 5.21
N LEU A 662 -30.42 2.51 5.52
CA LEU A 662 -31.24 2.23 6.70
C LEU A 662 -30.46 1.70 7.91
N ARG A 663 -29.18 1.33 7.75
CA ARG A 663 -28.38 0.81 8.88
C ARG A 663 -28.17 1.92 9.92
N ALA A 664 -28.28 1.58 11.20
CA ALA A 664 -27.90 2.46 12.29
C ALA A 664 -26.42 2.88 12.20
N VAL A 665 -26.14 4.13 12.59
CA VAL A 665 -24.77 4.66 12.69
C VAL A 665 -24.34 4.65 14.15
N THR A 666 -23.10 4.25 14.41
CA THR A 666 -22.56 4.28 15.78
C THR A 666 -22.08 5.68 16.16
N ARG A 667 -21.92 5.94 17.46
CA ARG A 667 -21.33 7.21 17.96
C ARG A 667 -19.95 7.48 17.37
N ALA A 668 -19.11 6.45 17.23
CA ALA A 668 -17.78 6.59 16.62
C ALA A 668 -17.84 6.91 15.13
N GLU A 669 -18.71 6.24 14.37
CA GLU A 669 -18.91 6.52 12.95
C GLU A 669 -19.41 7.96 12.73
N PHE A 670 -20.40 8.40 13.51
CA PHE A 670 -20.92 9.78 13.41
C PHE A 670 -19.87 10.83 13.79
N ALA A 671 -19.10 10.59 14.85
CA ALA A 671 -17.97 11.45 15.23
C ALA A 671 -16.93 11.56 14.11
N THR A 672 -16.57 10.43 13.50
CA THR A 672 -15.58 10.37 12.43
C THR A 672 -16.03 11.16 11.21
N MET A 673 -17.26 10.92 10.73
CA MET A 673 -17.81 11.65 9.60
C MET A 673 -17.94 13.16 9.88
N LEU A 674 -18.30 13.55 11.11
CA LEU A 674 -18.44 14.96 11.49
C LEU A 674 -17.08 15.68 11.55
N VAL A 675 -16.06 15.06 12.14
CA VAL A 675 -14.71 15.64 12.21
C VAL A 675 -14.11 15.80 10.81
N GLN A 676 -14.28 14.79 9.95
CA GLN A 676 -13.86 14.86 8.55
C GLN A 676 -14.61 15.95 7.79
N ALA A 677 -15.94 16.04 7.96
CA ALA A 677 -16.74 17.09 7.34
C ALA A 677 -16.33 18.49 7.80
N ALA A 678 -16.01 18.66 9.07
CA ALA A 678 -15.61 19.93 9.65
C ALA A 678 -14.16 20.33 9.33
N GLY A 679 -13.34 19.42 8.78
CA GLY A 679 -11.92 19.68 8.48
C GLY A 679 -11.10 20.00 9.74
N LEU A 680 -11.54 19.51 10.89
CA LEU A 680 -10.95 19.85 12.19
C LEU A 680 -9.79 18.91 12.51
N ALA A 681 -8.63 19.47 12.81
CA ALA A 681 -7.45 18.74 13.29
C ALA A 681 -7.25 18.99 14.79
N ALA A 682 -6.75 17.98 15.51
CA ALA A 682 -6.49 18.09 16.95
C ALA A 682 -5.02 18.12 17.29
N THR A 683 -4.75 18.64 18.49
CA THR A 683 -3.44 18.70 19.11
C THR A 683 -3.14 17.41 19.89
N ALA A 684 -1.86 17.17 20.20
CA ALA A 684 -1.37 15.92 20.79
C ALA A 684 -1.91 15.60 22.21
N ASP A 685 -2.55 16.54 22.89
CA ASP A 685 -2.95 16.44 24.31
C ASP A 685 -4.45 16.09 24.53
N ALA A 686 -5.06 15.36 23.60
CA ALA A 686 -6.49 15.05 23.66
C ALA A 686 -6.86 14.01 24.77
N PRO A 687 -8.04 14.14 25.43
CA PRO A 687 -8.51 13.15 26.40
C PRO A 687 -8.66 11.76 25.78
N ALA A 688 -8.06 10.74 26.40
CA ALA A 688 -8.25 9.35 26.03
C ALA A 688 -9.44 8.76 26.79
N PHE A 689 -10.36 8.10 26.08
CA PHE A 689 -11.39 7.28 26.70
C PHE A 689 -10.87 5.85 26.86
N PRO A 690 -11.15 5.17 27.99
CA PRO A 690 -10.60 3.84 28.28
C PRO A 690 -11.14 2.73 27.38
N ASP A 691 -12.25 2.97 26.68
CA ASP A 691 -12.87 2.05 25.72
C ASP A 691 -12.55 2.43 24.25
N ILE A 692 -11.56 3.30 24.03
CA ILE A 692 -11.05 3.64 22.70
C ILE A 692 -9.58 3.22 22.64
N PRO A 693 -9.29 2.10 21.98
CA PRO A 693 -7.92 1.73 21.64
C PRO A 693 -7.26 2.85 20.84
N ALA A 694 -5.99 3.17 21.11
CA ALA A 694 -5.29 4.32 20.55
C ALA A 694 -5.20 4.29 19.03
N GLU A 695 -5.25 3.09 18.51
CA GLU A 695 -4.99 2.74 17.14
C GLU A 695 -6.30 2.54 16.35
N ALA A 696 -7.49 2.55 17.00
CA ALA A 696 -8.78 2.38 16.31
C ALA A 696 -8.97 3.43 15.21
N TYR A 697 -9.59 3.08 14.08
CA TYR A 697 -9.73 4.02 12.94
C TYR A 697 -10.43 5.34 13.32
N TYR A 698 -11.32 5.30 14.31
CA TYR A 698 -12.04 6.45 14.86
C TYR A 698 -11.31 7.10 16.04
N ALA A 699 -10.21 6.54 16.56
CA ALA A 699 -9.52 7.04 17.73
C ALA A 699 -9.06 8.48 17.54
N PHE A 700 -8.43 8.78 16.40
CA PHE A 700 -8.01 10.14 16.07
C PHE A 700 -9.20 11.09 16.02
N ALA A 701 -10.26 10.74 15.28
CA ALA A 701 -11.42 11.60 15.13
C ALA A 701 -12.17 11.81 16.46
N VAL A 702 -12.36 10.77 17.26
CA VAL A 702 -13.03 10.87 18.55
C VAL A 702 -12.21 11.68 19.55
N ARG A 703 -10.88 11.48 19.59
CA ARG A 703 -9.97 12.31 20.40
C ARG A 703 -9.99 13.75 19.94
N ALA A 704 -10.00 13.99 18.63
CA ALA A 704 -10.08 15.33 18.09
C ALA A 704 -11.37 16.05 18.47
N ALA A 705 -12.50 15.35 18.30
CA ALA A 705 -13.79 15.86 18.73
C ALA A 705 -13.87 16.05 20.26
N ALA A 706 -13.22 15.21 21.06
CA ALA A 706 -13.16 15.38 22.51
C ALA A 706 -12.34 16.61 22.92
N ALA A 707 -11.16 16.79 22.33
CA ALA A 707 -10.28 17.93 22.57
C ALA A 707 -10.94 19.26 22.20
N LEU A 708 -11.74 19.26 21.13
CA LEU A 708 -12.52 20.41 20.67
C LEU A 708 -13.85 20.58 21.41
N GLY A 709 -14.16 19.70 22.38
CA GLY A 709 -15.40 19.75 23.16
C GLY A 709 -16.66 19.34 22.39
N ILE A 710 -16.53 18.84 21.16
CA ILE A 710 -17.63 18.41 20.27
C ILE A 710 -18.40 17.25 20.87
N LEU A 711 -17.69 16.31 21.49
CA LEU A 711 -18.28 15.16 22.17
C LEU A 711 -17.77 15.04 23.62
N ARG A 712 -18.50 14.26 24.41
CA ARG A 712 -18.11 13.88 25.78
C ARG A 712 -18.39 12.40 25.97
N GLY A 713 -17.67 11.81 26.93
CA GLY A 713 -17.95 10.46 27.42
C GLY A 713 -19.29 10.39 28.16
N ARG A 714 -19.69 9.18 28.48
CA ARG A 714 -20.78 8.84 29.39
C ARG A 714 -20.34 9.08 30.84
N ASP A 715 -21.30 8.96 31.77
CA ASP A 715 -21.07 9.20 33.20
C ASP A 715 -20.07 8.23 33.84
N ASP A 716 -19.84 7.06 33.23
CA ASP A 716 -18.85 6.05 33.66
C ASP A 716 -17.44 6.31 33.11
N GLY A 717 -17.24 7.44 32.41
CA GLY A 717 -15.96 7.81 31.81
C GLY A 717 -15.65 7.15 30.47
N ARG A 718 -16.52 6.28 29.95
CA ARG A 718 -16.38 5.63 28.62
C ARG A 718 -17.00 6.46 27.51
N PHE A 719 -16.63 6.24 26.25
CA PHE A 719 -17.25 6.91 25.11
C PHE A 719 -18.47 6.17 24.54
N GLY A 720 -18.43 4.84 24.53
CA GLY A 720 -19.41 3.97 23.87
C GLY A 720 -19.30 4.01 22.34
N PRO A 721 -18.15 3.67 21.73
CA PRO A 721 -17.91 3.84 20.30
C PRO A 721 -18.87 3.04 19.41
N SER A 722 -19.30 1.86 19.87
CA SER A 722 -20.19 0.95 19.14
C SER A 722 -21.68 1.22 19.38
N ASP A 723 -22.02 2.11 20.33
CA ASP A 723 -23.41 2.40 20.63
C ASP A 723 -24.05 3.13 19.44
N PRO A 724 -25.28 2.77 19.04
CA PRO A 724 -26.03 3.56 18.07
C PRO A 724 -26.24 4.98 18.58
N ILE A 725 -26.01 5.97 17.73
CA ILE A 725 -26.21 7.38 18.11
C ILE A 725 -27.69 7.75 18.00
N THR A 726 -28.21 8.40 19.05
CA THR A 726 -29.56 8.98 19.02
C THR A 726 -29.59 10.31 18.27
N ARG A 727 -30.75 10.71 17.76
CA ARG A 727 -30.93 11.96 17.02
C ARG A 727 -30.62 13.19 17.86
N GLN A 728 -30.92 13.18 19.15
CA GLN A 728 -30.59 14.28 20.08
C GLN A 728 -29.10 14.31 20.46
N GLU A 729 -28.41 13.17 20.54
CA GLU A 729 -26.95 13.15 20.70
C GLU A 729 -26.25 13.70 19.44
N ALA A 730 -26.71 13.30 18.25
CA ALA A 730 -26.21 13.83 16.99
C ALA A 730 -26.41 15.36 16.90
N ALA A 731 -27.57 15.88 17.33
CA ALA A 731 -27.82 17.32 17.37
C ALA A 731 -26.82 18.07 18.29
N VAL A 732 -26.53 17.51 19.47
CA VAL A 732 -25.52 18.08 20.39
C VAL A 732 -24.13 18.12 19.74
N MET A 733 -23.72 17.04 19.08
CA MET A 733 -22.43 17.02 18.39
C MET A 733 -22.37 18.03 17.24
N LEU A 734 -23.43 18.16 16.45
CA LEU A 734 -23.51 19.12 15.34
C LEU A 734 -23.43 20.59 15.81
N LEU A 735 -24.14 20.94 16.90
CA LEU A 735 -24.06 22.28 17.49
C LEU A 735 -22.64 22.58 17.98
N ARG A 736 -22.03 21.66 18.72
CA ARG A 736 -20.68 21.88 19.26
C ARG A 736 -19.60 21.90 18.19
N ALA A 737 -19.76 21.13 17.12
CA ALA A 737 -18.89 21.23 15.95
C ALA A 737 -19.03 22.60 15.27
N TYR A 738 -20.25 23.15 15.20
CA TYR A 738 -20.46 24.52 14.69
C TYR A 738 -19.77 25.56 15.57
N GLU A 739 -19.88 25.45 16.90
CA GLU A 739 -19.19 26.33 17.86
C GLU A 739 -17.65 26.23 17.71
N ALA A 740 -17.13 25.01 17.57
CA ALA A 740 -15.70 24.77 17.39
C ALA A 740 -15.17 25.35 16.06
N ALA A 741 -16.00 25.35 15.01
CA ALA A 741 -15.66 25.94 13.71
C ALA A 741 -15.76 27.48 13.69
N HIS A 742 -16.49 28.09 14.64
CA HIS A 742 -16.72 29.53 14.73
C HIS A 742 -16.29 30.10 16.10
N PRO A 743 -15.00 29.98 16.47
CA PRO A 743 -14.54 30.39 17.79
C PRO A 743 -14.73 31.90 18.01
N GLY A 744 -15.43 32.26 19.08
CA GLY A 744 -15.69 33.64 19.47
C GLY A 744 -16.96 34.25 18.85
N GLU A 745 -17.68 33.52 18.01
CA GLU A 745 -18.99 33.92 17.51
C GLU A 745 -20.11 33.37 18.40
N ALA A 746 -21.09 34.21 18.73
CA ALA A 746 -22.27 33.75 19.45
C ALA A 746 -23.15 32.90 18.52
N VAL A 747 -23.50 31.68 18.96
CA VAL A 747 -24.49 30.86 18.23
C VAL A 747 -25.80 31.65 18.13
N PRO A 748 -26.33 31.90 16.92
CA PRO A 748 -27.60 32.59 16.77
C PRO A 748 -28.70 31.85 17.53
N ALA A 749 -29.45 32.57 18.37
CA ALA A 749 -30.56 32.01 19.14
C ALA A 749 -31.59 31.40 18.18
N SER A 750 -32.11 30.23 18.54
CA SER A 750 -33.18 29.59 17.76
C SER A 750 -34.43 30.47 17.80
N THR A 751 -35.16 30.50 16.68
CA THR A 751 -36.47 31.18 16.59
C THR A 751 -37.61 30.36 17.18
N LEU A 752 -37.33 29.11 17.57
CA LEU A 752 -38.30 28.13 18.05
C LEU A 752 -38.33 28.10 19.59
N ASP A 753 -39.53 27.96 20.15
CA ASP A 753 -39.73 27.67 21.57
C ASP A 753 -39.77 26.14 21.80
N GLY A 754 -38.80 25.62 22.55
CA GLY A 754 -38.63 24.20 22.86
C GLY A 754 -39.39 23.72 24.08
N SER A 755 -39.95 24.63 24.89
CA SER A 755 -40.52 24.31 26.21
C SER A 755 -41.61 23.24 26.12
N ALA A 756 -42.51 23.34 25.14
CA ALA A 756 -43.56 22.35 24.91
C ALA A 756 -43.03 20.95 24.55
N PHE A 757 -41.87 20.85 23.88
CA PHE A 757 -41.25 19.56 23.54
C PHE A 757 -40.55 18.92 24.74
N VAL A 758 -39.97 19.73 25.63
CA VAL A 758 -39.36 19.27 26.89
C VAL A 758 -40.44 18.86 27.89
N GLU A 759 -41.48 19.68 28.06
CA GLU A 759 -42.63 19.38 28.94
C GLU A 759 -43.37 18.11 28.51
N ALA A 760 -43.47 17.86 27.20
CA ALA A 760 -44.03 16.62 26.65
C ALA A 760 -43.06 15.42 26.70
N GLY A 761 -41.85 15.59 27.24
CA GLY A 761 -40.83 14.54 27.35
C GLY A 761 -40.26 14.07 26.02
N GLN A 762 -40.41 14.84 24.94
CA GLN A 762 -39.94 14.47 23.60
C GLN A 762 -38.45 14.75 23.43
N ILE A 763 -37.95 15.87 23.97
CA ILE A 763 -36.53 16.24 23.97
C ILE A 763 -36.01 16.22 25.42
N ALA A 764 -34.85 15.60 25.65
CA ALA A 764 -34.23 15.66 26.97
C ALA A 764 -33.76 17.10 27.28
N PRO A 765 -33.90 17.60 28.52
CA PRO A 765 -33.52 18.98 28.85
C PRO A 765 -32.07 19.35 28.47
N TRP A 766 -31.14 18.40 28.57
CA TRP A 766 -29.73 18.62 28.19
C TRP A 766 -29.48 18.79 26.69
N ALA A 767 -30.44 18.37 25.84
CA ALA A 767 -30.34 18.43 24.39
C ALA A 767 -31.18 19.55 23.76
N GLU A 768 -31.97 20.28 24.56
CA GLU A 768 -32.96 21.26 24.06
C GLU A 768 -32.34 22.28 23.11
N GLN A 769 -31.31 23.01 23.56
CA GLN A 769 -30.65 24.02 22.74
C GLN A 769 -30.12 23.46 21.41
N ALA A 770 -29.47 22.29 21.46
CA ALA A 770 -28.89 21.66 20.28
C ALA A 770 -29.95 21.12 19.31
N ALA A 771 -31.02 20.55 19.84
CA ALA A 771 -32.14 20.09 19.03
C ALA A 771 -32.82 21.27 18.32
N LEU A 772 -33.06 22.38 19.01
CA LEU A 772 -33.64 23.58 18.42
C LEU A 772 -32.72 24.20 17.36
N PHE A 773 -31.42 24.29 17.64
CA PHE A 773 -30.41 24.73 16.66
C PHE A 773 -30.45 23.86 15.40
N ALA A 774 -30.47 22.54 15.57
CA ALA A 774 -30.49 21.59 14.47
C ALA A 774 -31.81 21.63 13.67
N ILE A 775 -32.95 21.86 14.32
CA ILE A 775 -34.25 21.97 13.65
C ILE A 775 -34.35 23.28 12.85
N ASP A 776 -33.98 24.41 13.46
CA ASP A 776 -34.03 25.74 12.85
C ASP A 776 -33.18 25.84 11.57
N ARG A 777 -32.09 25.06 11.49
CA ARG A 777 -31.19 24.94 10.33
C ARG A 777 -31.48 23.74 9.41
N GLY A 778 -32.54 22.99 9.69
CA GLY A 778 -32.94 21.81 8.91
C GLY A 778 -31.95 20.64 8.97
N LEU A 779 -30.97 20.67 9.88
CA LEU A 779 -30.07 19.55 10.14
C LEU A 779 -30.88 18.35 10.66
N LEU A 780 -31.81 18.61 11.59
CA LEU A 780 -32.73 17.63 12.15
C LEU A 780 -34.17 17.93 11.72
N ASN A 781 -34.73 17.06 10.87
CA ASN A 781 -36.11 17.16 10.40
C ASN A 781 -36.98 16.07 11.00
N GLY A 782 -38.29 16.32 11.12
CA GLY A 782 -39.27 15.31 11.52
C GLY A 782 -39.31 14.12 10.56
N LEU A 783 -39.52 12.92 11.10
CA LEU A 783 -39.70 11.69 10.35
C LEU A 783 -41.18 11.54 9.95
N PRO A 784 -41.49 11.18 8.69
CA PRO A 784 -42.87 10.99 8.24
C PRO A 784 -43.64 10.02 9.15
N GLY A 785 -44.78 10.47 9.69
CA GLY A 785 -45.65 9.66 10.57
C GLY A 785 -45.13 9.40 11.99
N VAL A 786 -43.90 9.83 12.32
CA VAL A 786 -43.26 9.59 13.64
C VAL A 786 -42.98 10.90 14.40
N GLY A 787 -42.80 12.02 13.69
CA GLY A 787 -42.43 13.30 14.30
C GLY A 787 -40.92 13.46 14.53
N LEU A 788 -40.49 14.31 15.46
CA LEU A 788 -39.06 14.61 15.65
C LEU A 788 -38.22 13.42 16.11
N ALA A 789 -38.83 12.49 16.86
CA ALA A 789 -38.21 11.30 17.46
C ALA A 789 -36.80 11.52 18.03
N PRO A 790 -36.59 12.41 19.03
CA PRO A 790 -35.24 12.79 19.47
C PRO A 790 -34.41 11.63 20.06
N ALA A 791 -35.06 10.67 20.72
CA ALA A 791 -34.42 9.43 21.19
C ALA A 791 -34.26 8.35 20.11
N GLY A 792 -34.77 8.57 18.90
CA GLY A 792 -34.65 7.63 17.78
C GLY A 792 -33.20 7.50 17.30
N ILE A 793 -32.85 6.33 16.76
CA ILE A 793 -31.50 6.04 16.26
C ILE A 793 -31.30 6.66 14.88
N VAL A 794 -30.12 7.23 14.64
CA VAL A 794 -29.74 7.81 13.35
C VAL A 794 -29.33 6.72 12.37
N SER A 795 -29.95 6.68 11.19
CA SER A 795 -29.51 5.80 10.09
C SER A 795 -28.37 6.43 9.27
N ARG A 796 -27.65 5.64 8.46
CA ARG A 796 -26.59 6.15 7.57
C ARG A 796 -27.07 7.25 6.63
N ALA A 797 -28.26 7.09 6.04
CA ALA A 797 -28.84 8.12 5.19
C ALA A 797 -29.18 9.41 5.97
N GLN A 798 -29.64 9.28 7.22
CA GLN A 798 -29.92 10.44 8.08
C GLN A 798 -28.64 11.16 8.47
N ALA A 799 -27.60 10.42 8.87
CA ALA A 799 -26.28 10.99 9.17
C ALA A 799 -25.72 11.73 7.96
N ALA A 800 -25.75 11.11 6.77
CA ALA A 800 -25.29 11.74 5.54
C ALA A 800 -26.07 13.02 5.21
N ALA A 801 -27.40 13.02 5.37
CA ALA A 801 -28.20 14.21 5.12
C ALA A 801 -27.98 15.32 6.16
N MET A 802 -27.78 14.97 7.43
CA MET A 802 -27.42 15.91 8.50
C MET A 802 -26.10 16.60 8.18
N LEU A 803 -25.06 15.82 7.86
CA LEU A 803 -23.72 16.33 7.58
C LEU A 803 -23.64 17.11 6.27
N ALA A 804 -24.34 16.68 5.23
CA ALA A 804 -24.40 17.41 3.97
C ALA A 804 -25.01 18.82 4.13
N ARG A 805 -26.01 18.98 5.01
CA ARG A 805 -26.57 20.30 5.36
C ARG A 805 -25.65 21.08 6.28
N TRP A 806 -24.97 20.38 7.21
CA TRP A 806 -24.01 21.01 8.11
C TRP A 806 -22.84 21.66 7.34
N LEU A 807 -22.39 21.05 6.23
CA LEU A 807 -21.38 21.64 5.33
C LEU A 807 -21.80 22.93 4.63
N SER A 808 -23.08 23.31 4.69
CA SER A 808 -23.63 24.49 4.00
C SER A 808 -23.91 25.68 4.92
N ILE A 809 -23.68 25.53 6.24
CA ILE A 809 -24.01 26.54 7.25
C ILE A 809 -22.78 27.17 7.88
#